data_AF-A0A0W0EWV8-F1
#
_entry.id   AF-A0A0W0EWV8-F1
#
_cell.length_a   1.000
_cell.length_b   1.000
_cell.length_c   1.000
_cell.angle_alpha   90.00
_cell.angle_beta   90.00
_cell.angle_gamma   90.00
#
_symmetry.space_group_name_H-M   'P 1'
#
loop_
_entity.id
_entity.type
_entity.pdbx_description
1 polymer ?
#
loop_
_entity_poly.entity_id
_entity_poly.type
_entity_poly.pdbx_seq_one_letter_code
_entity_poly.pdbx_strand_id
1 'polypeptide(L)'
;MRVLCVAEKPSIAKSITLILSGGQFQTRNTSVNFIKNYAFDYPQTRSHFTVTAVAGHLTELDFTDTHRKWGSCDPFDLFDAPTVSRVKDDNKGMERNIFNEAKQATTLMIWTDCDREGEHIGSEIAKVAKRANRSIIVKRARFNAIVAQQIHYAAQHPVDLDIRLVDAVESRIVIDLKIGSAFTRYQTTNIKSRLGLNEGLYSYGPCQFPCLGFVVARFKDVQNFRPEPFWYIYLAVTTADDQETPFNWKRDRLFSEDEALVIYEHVMANPLARVIKVEKKETKKWKPLPLTTVEMQKAGSRLLKLAPKKILDIAEKLYQQGFLSYPRTETDQFDSQFDFQSLIEKQRADPSWGAFATSLQEGGFSTPRKGKNNDKAHPPIHPTAYAGNLHGEEKRVYEYITRRFLACCSKDAKGWQTVVEVVCGDELFEAKGLTVTERNYLMVFPYDKWNDHELPDFEEGQEFQPSVCELRHGETSRPSLLTEADLVSLMDKNGIGTDATIAGHINTVIEREYVIERMDGQTKYLLPSTLGLGLVEGYDQIDFSPSFSKPLLRRESLEQYKEMYVIARREFGKVVECLRQHFQAAGNQLAQRQENGAAGRSRGAQRGGGGRGGGGGPGGGGPGGGGPDGGHGGPSSRRGKGGGPPSSNRGDIIQVDSEDDTDFCLKPPSRTSRKPPSAASPRRPCQTLPAAGSKQCYCDKPATQKEVTGNSNSRGKLYWGCSSSSCQLFEWVNPPSSDNSSPSGARTAAIAQALSAQTSDREPPQCDCGIPAGQRTVTKENENKGRQFWTCGDDRKCNFFRFVDDPDLKVPAKRTFSTVSFVQTILVGC
;
A
#
# COMPACT_ATOMS: atom_id res chain seq x y z
N MET A 1 7.68 -23.82 -37.83
CA MET A 1 6.67 -22.73 -37.66
C MET A 1 7.41 -21.38 -37.58
N ARG A 2 6.73 -20.22 -37.75
CA ARG A 2 7.35 -18.89 -37.52
C ARG A 2 6.69 -18.17 -36.34
N VAL A 3 7.49 -17.81 -35.34
CA VAL A 3 7.03 -17.23 -34.08
C VAL A 3 7.62 -15.84 -33.91
N LEU A 4 6.76 -14.82 -33.82
CA LEU A 4 7.15 -13.48 -33.38
C LEU A 4 7.09 -13.45 -31.85
N CYS A 5 8.21 -13.23 -31.20
CA CYS A 5 8.32 -13.06 -29.76
C CYS A 5 8.50 -11.57 -29.45
N VAL A 6 7.69 -11.00 -28.55
CA VAL A 6 7.79 -9.57 -28.19
C VAL A 6 7.88 -9.42 -26.68
N ALA A 7 9.01 -8.89 -26.19
CA ALA A 7 9.23 -8.58 -24.78
C ALA A 7 8.96 -7.11 -24.45
N GLU A 8 8.82 -6.78 -23.17
CA GLU A 8 8.48 -5.42 -22.72
C GLU A 8 9.61 -4.39 -22.95
N LYS A 9 10.87 -4.85 -22.89
CA LYS A 9 12.07 -3.99 -22.85
C LYS A 9 13.20 -4.60 -23.69
N PRO A 10 14.11 -3.79 -24.28
CA PRO A 10 15.18 -4.29 -25.14
C PRO A 10 16.17 -5.22 -24.41
N SER A 11 16.40 -4.95 -23.12
CA SER A 11 17.18 -5.79 -22.20
C SER A 11 16.63 -7.21 -22.13
N ILE A 12 15.32 -7.33 -21.83
CA ILE A 12 14.61 -8.59 -21.68
C ILE A 12 14.63 -9.38 -23.01
N ALA A 13 14.33 -8.74 -24.14
CA ALA A 13 14.40 -9.37 -25.46
C ALA A 13 15.80 -9.94 -25.78
N LYS A 14 16.87 -9.20 -25.46
CA LYS A 14 18.24 -9.64 -25.68
C LYS A 14 18.60 -10.83 -24.77
N SER A 15 18.22 -10.79 -23.50
CA SER A 15 18.48 -11.89 -22.55
C SER A 15 17.72 -13.18 -22.91
N ILE A 16 16.45 -13.07 -23.29
CA ILE A 16 15.65 -14.21 -23.80
C ILE A 16 16.28 -14.79 -25.08
N THR A 17 16.72 -13.93 -26.00
CA THR A 17 17.42 -14.35 -27.22
C THR A 17 18.69 -15.13 -26.90
N LEU A 18 19.56 -14.59 -26.05
CA LEU A 18 20.84 -15.22 -25.67
C LEU A 18 20.63 -16.61 -25.08
N ILE A 19 19.61 -16.78 -24.23
CA ILE A 19 19.21 -18.07 -23.66
C ILE A 19 18.69 -19.02 -24.76
N LEU A 20 17.59 -18.65 -25.44
CA LEU A 20 16.87 -19.57 -26.31
C LEU A 20 17.66 -19.99 -27.56
N SER A 21 18.60 -19.15 -28.02
CA SER A 21 19.47 -19.41 -29.16
C SER A 21 20.83 -20.04 -28.80
N GLY A 22 21.17 -20.17 -27.51
CA GLY A 22 22.54 -20.52 -27.10
C GLY A 22 23.61 -19.54 -27.59
N GLY A 23 23.23 -18.27 -27.81
CA GLY A 23 24.07 -17.24 -28.42
C GLY A 23 24.12 -17.23 -29.96
N GLN A 24 23.47 -18.17 -30.65
CA GLN A 24 23.52 -18.28 -32.11
C GLN A 24 22.29 -17.63 -32.78
N PHE A 25 22.37 -16.32 -33.05
CA PHE A 25 21.26 -15.55 -33.63
C PHE A 25 21.73 -14.47 -34.62
N GLN A 26 20.89 -14.18 -35.61
CA GLN A 26 21.07 -13.07 -36.54
C GLN A 26 20.40 -11.80 -35.98
N THR A 27 21.08 -10.65 -36.03
CA THR A 27 20.51 -9.36 -35.57
C THR A 27 20.11 -8.49 -36.77
N ARG A 28 18.84 -8.09 -36.86
CA ARG A 28 18.34 -7.06 -37.77
C ARG A 28 18.10 -5.74 -37.01
N ASN A 29 18.47 -4.62 -37.60
CA ASN A 29 18.14 -3.29 -37.09
C ASN A 29 16.66 -2.96 -37.38
N THR A 30 16.06 -2.14 -36.52
CA THR A 30 14.75 -1.51 -36.76
C THR A 30 14.93 0.00 -36.96
N SER A 31 13.85 0.73 -37.26
CA SER A 31 13.87 2.21 -37.30
C SER A 31 13.98 2.87 -35.92
N VAL A 32 13.98 2.11 -34.83
CA VAL A 32 14.15 2.60 -33.46
C VAL A 32 15.51 2.13 -32.96
N ASN A 33 16.43 3.06 -32.70
CA ASN A 33 17.86 2.78 -32.50
C ASN A 33 18.17 1.70 -31.44
N PHE A 34 17.39 1.66 -30.35
CA PHE A 34 17.53 0.72 -29.24
C PHE A 34 16.73 -0.60 -29.40
N ILE A 35 15.84 -0.71 -30.39
CA ILE A 35 15.06 -1.93 -30.67
C ILE A 35 15.70 -2.69 -31.84
N LYS A 36 15.86 -4.00 -31.67
CA LYS A 36 16.42 -4.94 -32.65
C LYS A 36 15.48 -6.13 -32.83
N ASN A 37 15.61 -6.82 -33.96
CA ASN A 37 14.93 -8.09 -34.21
C ASN A 37 16.00 -9.18 -34.28
N TYR A 38 15.92 -10.15 -33.37
CA TYR A 38 16.86 -11.25 -33.26
C TYR A 38 16.23 -12.52 -33.84
N ALA A 39 16.82 -13.11 -34.86
CA ALA A 39 16.28 -14.26 -35.59
C ALA A 39 17.15 -15.51 -35.37
N PHE A 40 16.53 -16.62 -34.97
CA PHE A 40 17.17 -17.91 -34.76
C PHE A 40 16.17 -19.06 -34.88
N ASP A 41 16.66 -20.27 -35.15
CA ASP A 41 15.85 -21.47 -35.06
C ASP A 41 15.91 -22.05 -33.64
N TYR A 42 14.75 -22.41 -33.08
CA TYR A 42 14.60 -23.00 -31.76
C TYR A 42 14.23 -24.49 -31.89
N PRO A 43 15.20 -25.42 -31.76
CA PRO A 43 15.01 -26.84 -32.09
C PRO A 43 13.91 -27.53 -31.29
N GLN A 44 13.76 -27.18 -30.01
CA GLN A 44 12.82 -27.76 -29.06
C GLN A 44 11.36 -27.66 -29.52
N THR A 45 11.02 -26.67 -30.33
CA THR A 45 9.68 -26.48 -30.93
C THR A 45 9.69 -26.47 -32.46
N ARG A 46 10.82 -26.85 -33.10
CA ARG A 46 11.03 -26.87 -34.56
C ARG A 46 10.53 -25.58 -35.25
N SER A 47 10.91 -24.45 -34.69
CA SER A 47 10.33 -23.14 -35.01
C SER A 47 11.38 -22.05 -35.17
N HIS A 48 11.20 -21.21 -36.17
CA HIS A 48 12.01 -20.01 -36.37
C HIS A 48 11.42 -18.87 -35.52
N PHE A 49 12.21 -18.34 -34.61
CA PHE A 49 11.84 -17.26 -33.69
C PHE A 49 12.41 -15.93 -34.21
N THR A 50 11.57 -14.90 -34.35
CA THR A 50 12.03 -13.50 -34.34
C THR A 50 11.70 -12.91 -32.96
N VAL A 51 12.70 -12.60 -32.14
CA VAL A 51 12.52 -11.90 -30.85
C VAL A 51 12.73 -10.39 -31.06
N THR A 52 11.82 -9.57 -30.56
CA THR A 52 11.92 -8.11 -30.53
C THR A 52 11.34 -7.56 -29.22
N ALA A 53 11.28 -6.22 -29.08
CA ALA A 53 10.82 -5.55 -27.87
C ALA A 53 9.87 -4.38 -28.14
N VAL A 54 9.17 -3.97 -27.09
CA VAL A 54 8.63 -2.61 -26.91
C VAL A 54 9.50 -1.83 -25.91
N ALA A 55 8.97 -0.76 -25.33
CA ALA A 55 9.60 -0.01 -24.23
C ALA A 55 8.52 0.37 -23.19
N GLY A 56 7.89 -0.65 -22.60
CA GLY A 56 6.62 -0.49 -21.88
C GLY A 56 5.44 -0.25 -22.84
N HIS A 57 4.39 0.43 -22.37
CA HIS A 57 3.16 0.67 -23.13
C HIS A 57 3.39 1.36 -24.48
N LEU A 58 2.99 0.68 -25.56
CA LEU A 58 2.83 1.21 -26.91
C LEU A 58 1.76 2.30 -26.96
N THR A 59 0.67 2.15 -26.20
CA THR A 59 -0.49 3.04 -26.28
C THR A 59 -0.58 4.03 -25.12
N GLU A 60 -1.38 5.07 -25.35
CA GLU A 60 -2.00 5.91 -24.32
C GLU A 60 -3.52 5.92 -24.53
N LEU A 61 -4.26 6.09 -23.43
CA LEU A 61 -5.69 6.39 -23.47
C LEU A 61 -5.87 7.89 -23.26
N ASP A 62 -6.60 8.54 -24.15
CA ASP A 62 -6.99 9.95 -24.03
C ASP A 62 -8.45 10.10 -24.50
N PHE A 63 -9.02 11.28 -24.36
CA PHE A 63 -10.34 11.58 -24.89
C PHE A 63 -10.31 11.79 -26.42
N THR A 64 -11.47 11.62 -27.04
CA THR A 64 -11.74 12.13 -28.40
C THR A 64 -11.41 13.62 -28.52
N ASP A 65 -11.02 14.09 -29.72
CA ASP A 65 -10.48 15.44 -29.92
C ASP A 65 -11.48 16.58 -29.61
N THR A 66 -12.77 16.26 -29.52
CA THR A 66 -13.86 17.13 -29.03
C THR A 66 -13.76 17.43 -27.53
N HIS A 67 -13.21 16.52 -26.73
CA HIS A 67 -13.08 16.64 -25.27
C HIS A 67 -11.60 16.71 -24.81
N ARG A 68 -10.66 16.36 -25.69
CA ARG A 68 -9.21 16.34 -25.40
C ARG A 68 -8.68 17.70 -24.95
N LYS A 69 -9.06 18.78 -25.63
CA LYS A 69 -8.55 20.12 -25.35
C LYS A 69 -9.12 20.68 -24.04
N TRP A 70 -8.31 21.43 -23.30
CA TRP A 70 -8.80 22.17 -22.14
C TRP A 70 -9.77 23.27 -22.61
N GLY A 71 -10.93 23.36 -21.97
CA GLY A 71 -11.97 24.32 -22.33
C GLY A 71 -12.85 23.94 -23.54
N SER A 72 -12.72 22.74 -24.12
CA SER A 72 -13.60 22.31 -25.23
C SER A 72 -14.92 21.65 -24.79
N CYS A 73 -15.05 21.32 -23.50
CA CYS A 73 -16.26 20.80 -22.87
C CYS A 73 -16.32 21.26 -21.39
N ASP A 74 -17.43 21.02 -20.71
CA ASP A 74 -17.45 21.13 -19.25
C ASP A 74 -16.64 19.97 -18.65
N PRO A 75 -15.86 20.15 -17.55
CA PRO A 75 -15.11 19.03 -16.98
C PRO A 75 -15.99 17.91 -16.39
N PHE A 76 -17.30 18.14 -16.18
CA PHE A 76 -18.25 17.08 -15.85
C PHE A 76 -18.51 16.12 -17.02
N ASP A 77 -18.54 16.63 -18.26
CA ASP A 77 -18.79 15.82 -19.46
C ASP A 77 -17.76 14.69 -19.60
N LEU A 78 -16.55 14.89 -19.06
CA LEU A 78 -15.44 13.93 -19.08
C LEU A 78 -15.71 12.62 -18.33
N PHE A 79 -16.69 12.57 -17.43
CA PHE A 79 -17.11 11.30 -16.81
C PHE A 79 -17.75 10.35 -17.82
N ASP A 80 -18.49 10.86 -18.81
CA ASP A 80 -19.18 10.07 -19.82
C ASP A 80 -18.52 10.16 -21.21
N ALA A 81 -17.68 11.17 -21.45
CA ALA A 81 -16.98 11.40 -22.71
C ALA A 81 -16.26 10.14 -23.24
N PRO A 82 -16.29 9.91 -24.58
CA PRO A 82 -15.66 8.76 -25.19
C PRO A 82 -14.13 8.90 -25.25
N THR A 83 -13.46 7.84 -24.83
CA THR A 83 -12.00 7.69 -24.81
C THR A 83 -11.51 6.86 -26.00
N VAL A 84 -10.31 7.16 -26.48
CA VAL A 84 -9.64 6.47 -27.60
C VAL A 84 -8.23 6.05 -27.21
N SER A 85 -7.88 4.79 -27.45
CA SER A 85 -6.50 4.32 -27.35
C SER A 85 -5.74 4.74 -28.62
N ARG A 86 -4.59 5.39 -28.44
CA ARG A 86 -3.71 5.86 -29.53
C ARG A 86 -2.30 5.33 -29.29
N VAL A 87 -1.59 4.95 -30.36
CA VAL A 87 -0.16 4.65 -30.27
C VAL A 87 0.59 5.98 -30.13
N LYS A 88 1.42 6.10 -29.08
CA LYS A 88 2.22 7.32 -28.83
C LYS A 88 3.13 7.62 -30.01
N ASP A 89 3.41 8.89 -30.28
CA ASP A 89 4.20 9.29 -31.46
C ASP A 89 5.58 8.60 -31.52
N ASP A 90 6.30 8.58 -30.40
CA ASP A 90 7.60 7.88 -30.26
C ASP A 90 7.49 6.35 -30.48
N ASN A 91 6.33 5.77 -30.18
CA ASN A 91 6.08 4.34 -30.26
C ASN A 91 5.70 3.85 -31.67
N LYS A 92 5.41 4.75 -32.61
CA LYS A 92 5.03 4.40 -34.00
C LYS A 92 6.09 3.57 -34.73
N GLY A 93 7.37 3.74 -34.39
CA GLY A 93 8.45 2.89 -34.89
C GLY A 93 8.35 1.43 -34.41
N MET A 94 7.98 1.22 -33.14
CA MET A 94 7.79 -0.11 -32.56
C MET A 94 6.50 -0.77 -33.07
N GLU A 95 5.40 0.00 -33.19
CA GLU A 95 4.17 -0.45 -33.85
C GLU A 95 4.46 -0.94 -35.28
N ARG A 96 5.17 -0.14 -36.08
CA ARG A 96 5.52 -0.48 -37.47
C ARG A 96 6.38 -1.74 -37.56
N ASN A 97 7.30 -1.93 -36.60
CA ASN A 97 8.14 -3.11 -36.51
C ASN A 97 7.32 -4.39 -36.23
N ILE A 98 6.50 -4.37 -35.17
CA ILE A 98 5.60 -5.49 -34.80
C ILE A 98 4.65 -5.80 -35.96
N PHE A 99 4.05 -4.77 -36.57
CA PHE A 99 3.14 -4.92 -37.72
C PHE A 99 3.83 -5.55 -38.94
N ASN A 100 5.12 -5.31 -39.17
CA ASN A 100 5.84 -5.89 -40.29
C ASN A 100 6.27 -7.34 -40.06
N GLU A 101 6.81 -7.66 -38.88
CA GLU A 101 7.19 -9.04 -38.54
C GLU A 101 5.96 -9.96 -38.40
N ALA A 102 4.84 -9.45 -37.85
CA ALA A 102 3.60 -10.22 -37.67
C ALA A 102 2.97 -10.72 -38.98
N LYS A 103 3.22 -10.04 -40.12
CA LYS A 103 2.76 -10.50 -41.45
C LYS A 103 3.29 -11.88 -41.83
N GLN A 104 4.47 -12.24 -41.36
CA GLN A 104 5.14 -13.50 -41.70
C GLN A 104 5.19 -14.49 -40.52
N ALA A 105 4.56 -14.15 -39.40
CA ALA A 105 4.46 -15.00 -38.21
C ALA A 105 3.11 -15.72 -38.18
N THR A 106 3.14 -17.03 -37.89
CA THR A 106 1.94 -17.84 -37.61
C THR A 106 1.51 -17.71 -36.15
N THR A 107 2.46 -17.36 -35.27
CA THR A 107 2.25 -17.26 -33.82
C THR A 107 2.91 -15.99 -33.28
N LEU A 108 2.21 -15.29 -32.40
CA LEU A 108 2.73 -14.24 -31.54
C LEU A 108 2.91 -14.83 -30.15
N MET A 109 4.11 -14.74 -29.58
CA MET A 109 4.41 -15.10 -28.20
C MET A 109 4.75 -13.83 -27.41
N ILE A 110 3.92 -13.51 -26.41
CA ILE A 110 4.12 -12.38 -25.51
C ILE A 110 5.13 -12.76 -24.42
N TRP A 111 6.16 -11.93 -24.27
CA TRP A 111 7.27 -12.05 -23.31
C TRP A 111 7.43 -10.76 -22.47
N THR A 112 6.33 -10.05 -22.23
CA THR A 112 6.29 -8.94 -21.26
C THR A 112 6.56 -9.44 -19.83
N ASP A 113 6.79 -8.55 -18.88
CA ASP A 113 6.90 -8.99 -17.48
C ASP A 113 5.57 -9.62 -17.03
N CYS A 114 5.58 -10.50 -16.02
CA CYS A 114 4.47 -11.43 -15.77
C CYS A 114 3.36 -10.92 -14.82
N ASP A 115 3.26 -9.60 -14.66
CA ASP A 115 2.28 -8.88 -13.84
C ASP A 115 1.05 -8.41 -14.64
N ARG A 116 0.22 -7.55 -14.02
CA ARG A 116 -1.00 -6.98 -14.62
C ARG A 116 -0.68 -6.02 -15.78
N GLU A 117 0.30 -5.13 -15.60
CA GLU A 117 0.71 -4.20 -16.66
C GLU A 117 1.31 -4.94 -17.86
N GLY A 118 2.10 -5.97 -17.61
CA GLY A 118 2.66 -6.84 -18.65
C GLY A 118 1.62 -7.61 -19.45
N GLU A 119 0.52 -8.10 -18.84
CA GLU A 119 -0.62 -8.63 -19.62
C GLU A 119 -1.26 -7.54 -20.49
N HIS A 120 -1.48 -6.34 -19.93
CA HIS A 120 -2.07 -5.22 -20.67
C HIS A 120 -1.23 -4.79 -21.87
N ILE A 121 0.09 -4.62 -21.69
CA ILE A 121 1.05 -4.35 -22.79
C ILE A 121 1.06 -5.52 -23.79
N GLY A 122 0.94 -6.76 -23.32
CA GLY A 122 0.70 -7.94 -24.16
C GLY A 122 -0.54 -7.81 -25.05
N SER A 123 -1.62 -7.20 -24.52
CA SER A 123 -2.84 -6.91 -25.29
C SER A 123 -2.59 -5.85 -26.37
N GLU A 124 -1.81 -4.79 -26.08
CA GLU A 124 -1.46 -3.75 -27.05
C GLU A 124 -0.68 -4.34 -28.23
N ILE A 125 0.33 -5.15 -27.93
CA ILE A 125 1.13 -5.88 -28.93
C ILE A 125 0.21 -6.81 -29.75
N ALA A 126 -0.70 -7.55 -29.11
CA ALA A 126 -1.65 -8.43 -29.78
C ALA A 126 -2.64 -7.67 -30.68
N LYS A 127 -3.11 -6.48 -30.27
CA LYS A 127 -3.96 -5.57 -31.07
C LYS A 127 -3.21 -5.11 -32.34
N VAL A 128 -1.92 -4.78 -32.25
CA VAL A 128 -1.07 -4.44 -33.41
C VAL A 128 -0.82 -5.65 -34.33
N ALA A 129 -0.47 -6.80 -33.77
CA ALA A 129 -0.19 -8.00 -34.56
C ALA A 129 -1.43 -8.53 -35.31
N LYS A 130 -2.61 -8.54 -34.66
CA LYS A 130 -3.88 -8.95 -35.30
C LYS A 130 -4.34 -8.00 -36.42
N ARG A 131 -3.91 -6.73 -36.41
CA ARG A 131 -4.08 -5.80 -37.53
C ARG A 131 -3.22 -6.15 -38.75
N ALA A 132 -2.06 -6.78 -38.54
CA ALA A 132 -1.17 -7.23 -39.61
C ALA A 132 -1.56 -8.62 -40.16
N ASN A 133 -1.91 -9.55 -39.27
CA ASN A 133 -2.33 -10.90 -39.60
C ASN A 133 -3.51 -11.32 -38.70
N ARG A 134 -4.73 -11.38 -39.25
CA ARG A 134 -5.94 -11.70 -38.46
C ARG A 134 -5.99 -13.15 -37.94
N SER A 135 -5.24 -14.08 -38.53
CA SER A 135 -5.19 -15.49 -38.10
C SER A 135 -3.98 -15.82 -37.21
N ILE A 136 -3.19 -14.82 -36.79
CA ILE A 136 -2.04 -15.05 -35.90
C ILE A 136 -2.50 -15.59 -34.55
N ILE A 137 -1.95 -16.74 -34.16
CA ILE A 137 -2.24 -17.37 -32.86
C ILE A 137 -1.49 -16.57 -31.79
N VAL A 138 -2.20 -15.98 -30.83
CA VAL A 138 -1.59 -15.26 -29.71
C VAL A 138 -1.38 -16.23 -28.55
N LYS A 139 -0.17 -16.25 -27.99
CA LYS A 139 0.23 -17.05 -26.83
C LYS A 139 1.12 -16.22 -25.89
N ARG A 140 1.27 -16.70 -24.66
CA ARG A 140 1.90 -16.00 -23.54
C ARG A 140 2.93 -16.89 -22.85
N ALA A 141 4.19 -16.47 -22.85
CA ALA A 141 5.23 -17.06 -22.02
C ALA A 141 5.11 -16.53 -20.58
N ARG A 142 5.11 -17.42 -19.58
CA ARG A 142 5.08 -17.08 -18.15
C ARG A 142 6.39 -17.49 -17.49
N PHE A 143 7.04 -16.57 -16.78
CA PHE A 143 8.36 -16.75 -16.16
C PHE A 143 8.52 -15.79 -14.96
N ASN A 144 9.36 -16.18 -13.99
CA ASN A 144 9.53 -15.44 -12.71
C ASN A 144 10.95 -14.90 -12.50
N ALA A 145 11.90 -15.37 -13.30
CA ALA A 145 13.26 -14.87 -13.40
C ALA A 145 13.80 -15.12 -14.81
N ILE A 146 14.75 -14.28 -15.26
CA ILE A 146 15.41 -14.44 -16.56
C ILE A 146 16.54 -15.48 -16.43
N VAL A 147 16.16 -16.73 -16.17
CA VAL A 147 17.04 -17.88 -15.92
C VAL A 147 16.78 -18.96 -16.97
N ALA A 148 17.84 -19.56 -17.52
CA ALA A 148 17.78 -20.42 -18.70
C ALA A 148 16.69 -21.52 -18.64
N GLN A 149 16.60 -22.24 -17.52
CA GLN A 149 15.60 -23.28 -17.32
C GLN A 149 14.15 -22.76 -17.37
N GLN A 150 13.85 -21.63 -16.71
CA GLN A 150 12.50 -21.03 -16.73
C GLN A 150 12.14 -20.51 -18.12
N ILE A 151 13.08 -19.83 -18.79
CA ILE A 151 12.86 -19.26 -20.13
C ILE A 151 12.68 -20.38 -21.18
N HIS A 152 13.47 -21.46 -21.13
CA HIS A 152 13.21 -22.63 -21.98
C HIS A 152 11.86 -23.31 -21.69
N TYR A 153 11.48 -23.43 -20.42
CA TYR A 153 10.18 -23.98 -20.02
C TYR A 153 9.01 -23.14 -20.55
N ALA A 154 9.08 -21.81 -20.39
CA ALA A 154 8.07 -20.85 -20.84
C ALA A 154 7.91 -20.82 -22.37
N ALA A 155 9.01 -21.00 -23.12
CA ALA A 155 8.98 -21.11 -24.59
C ALA A 155 8.36 -22.43 -25.10
N GLN A 156 8.37 -23.49 -24.28
CA GLN A 156 7.82 -24.82 -24.61
C GLN A 156 6.37 -25.00 -24.13
N HIS A 157 5.98 -24.32 -23.04
CA HIS A 157 4.65 -24.42 -22.42
C HIS A 157 3.91 -23.07 -22.36
N PRO A 158 3.76 -22.34 -23.49
CA PRO A 158 3.11 -21.04 -23.49
C PRO A 158 1.60 -21.15 -23.32
N VAL A 159 1.03 -20.34 -22.43
CA VAL A 159 -0.39 -20.26 -22.12
C VAL A 159 -1.11 -19.24 -23.01
N ASP A 160 -2.40 -18.98 -22.78
CA ASP A 160 -3.12 -17.86 -23.38
C ASP A 160 -2.93 -16.57 -22.55
N LEU A 161 -3.15 -15.41 -23.17
CA LEU A 161 -3.09 -14.10 -22.49
C LEU A 161 -4.30 -13.93 -21.57
N ASP A 162 -4.09 -13.51 -20.31
CA ASP A 162 -5.20 -13.38 -19.36
C ASP A 162 -5.93 -12.04 -19.53
N ILE A 163 -7.00 -12.09 -20.32
CA ILE A 163 -7.86 -10.94 -20.61
C ILE A 163 -8.46 -10.34 -19.33
N ARG A 164 -8.66 -11.09 -18.24
CA ARG A 164 -9.21 -10.53 -17.00
C ARG A 164 -8.25 -9.54 -16.33
N LEU A 165 -6.96 -9.80 -16.43
CA LEU A 165 -5.92 -8.89 -15.95
C LEU A 165 -5.76 -7.68 -16.87
N VAL A 166 -5.94 -7.86 -18.19
CA VAL A 166 -6.04 -6.75 -19.15
C VAL A 166 -7.22 -5.83 -18.82
N ASP A 167 -8.42 -6.41 -18.66
CA ASP A 167 -9.67 -5.68 -18.39
C ASP A 167 -9.58 -4.88 -17.08
N ALA A 168 -8.92 -5.42 -16.05
CA ALA A 168 -8.66 -4.73 -14.80
C ALA A 168 -7.76 -3.49 -14.97
N VAL A 169 -6.69 -3.60 -15.77
CA VAL A 169 -5.80 -2.48 -16.07
C VAL A 169 -6.47 -1.44 -16.98
N GLU A 170 -7.18 -1.86 -18.03
CA GLU A 170 -7.97 -0.94 -18.87
C GLU A 170 -8.99 -0.17 -18.02
N SER A 171 -9.71 -0.86 -17.13
CA SER A 171 -10.66 -0.25 -16.19
C SER A 171 -9.98 0.79 -15.28
N ARG A 172 -8.82 0.45 -14.70
CA ARG A 172 -8.03 1.35 -13.86
C ARG A 172 -7.60 2.60 -14.64
N ILE A 173 -7.10 2.44 -15.86
CA ILE A 173 -6.65 3.55 -16.72
C ILE A 173 -7.82 4.46 -17.11
N VAL A 174 -8.99 3.91 -17.48
CA VAL A 174 -10.21 4.68 -17.78
C VAL A 174 -10.67 5.50 -16.58
N ILE A 175 -10.73 4.88 -15.39
CA ILE A 175 -11.18 5.50 -14.13
C ILE A 175 -10.22 6.64 -13.73
N ASP A 176 -8.90 6.37 -13.75
CA ASP A 176 -7.88 7.35 -13.38
C ASP A 176 -7.82 8.53 -14.38
N LEU A 177 -7.98 8.27 -15.69
CA LEU A 177 -8.06 9.31 -16.72
C LEU A 177 -9.30 10.20 -16.52
N LYS A 178 -10.48 9.60 -16.34
CA LYS A 178 -11.76 10.34 -16.27
C LYS A 178 -11.87 11.17 -15.00
N ILE A 179 -11.72 10.56 -13.83
CA ILE A 179 -11.77 11.25 -12.53
C ILE A 179 -10.63 12.28 -12.46
N GLY A 180 -9.41 11.86 -12.80
CA GLY A 180 -8.23 12.72 -12.76
C GLY A 180 -8.41 13.96 -13.63
N SER A 181 -8.90 13.82 -14.86
CA SER A 181 -9.11 14.95 -15.78
C SER A 181 -10.26 15.86 -15.36
N ALA A 182 -11.40 15.30 -14.95
CA ALA A 182 -12.56 16.08 -14.51
C ALA A 182 -12.20 17.00 -13.35
N PHE A 183 -11.67 16.43 -12.25
CA PHE A 183 -11.27 17.20 -11.08
C PHE A 183 -10.07 18.12 -11.38
N THR A 184 -9.02 17.66 -12.07
CA THR A 184 -7.83 18.48 -12.38
C THR A 184 -8.18 19.72 -13.19
N ARG A 185 -8.98 19.58 -14.25
CA ARG A 185 -9.38 20.72 -15.11
C ARG A 185 -10.29 21.68 -14.35
N TYR A 186 -11.27 21.16 -13.61
CA TYR A 186 -12.19 21.98 -12.83
C TYR A 186 -11.45 22.77 -11.74
N GLN A 187 -10.65 22.09 -10.90
CA GLN A 187 -9.94 22.75 -9.81
C GLN A 187 -8.85 23.69 -10.32
N THR A 188 -8.10 23.34 -11.37
CA THR A 188 -7.08 24.23 -11.94
C THR A 188 -7.69 25.54 -12.46
N THR A 189 -8.77 25.46 -13.25
CA THR A 189 -9.42 26.66 -13.80
C THR A 189 -10.04 27.53 -12.70
N ASN A 190 -10.66 26.93 -11.67
CA ASN A 190 -11.28 27.67 -10.57
C ASN A 190 -10.28 28.25 -9.57
N ILE A 191 -9.20 27.54 -9.24
CA ILE A 191 -8.14 28.04 -8.35
C ILE A 191 -7.42 29.22 -9.01
N LYS A 192 -7.02 29.09 -10.29
CA LYS A 192 -6.36 30.18 -11.03
C LYS A 192 -7.22 31.44 -11.11
N SER A 193 -8.46 31.31 -11.60
CA SER A 193 -9.35 32.45 -11.80
C SER A 193 -9.77 33.14 -10.50
N ARG A 194 -10.02 32.40 -9.42
CA ARG A 194 -10.52 32.97 -8.15
C ARG A 194 -9.42 33.40 -7.16
N LEU A 195 -8.17 33.03 -7.40
CA LEU A 195 -7.00 33.47 -6.62
C LEU A 195 -6.03 34.38 -7.40
N GLY A 196 -6.27 34.65 -8.69
CA GLY A 196 -5.40 35.48 -9.52
C GLY A 196 -4.05 34.82 -9.86
N LEU A 197 -4.00 33.48 -9.89
CA LEU A 197 -2.77 32.71 -10.10
C LEU A 197 -2.61 32.36 -11.58
N ASN A 198 -1.54 32.84 -12.21
CA ASN A 198 -1.29 32.65 -13.64
C ASN A 198 -0.76 31.23 -13.97
N GLU A 199 0.11 30.69 -13.11
CA GLU A 199 0.87 29.46 -13.36
C GLU A 199 0.46 28.29 -12.47
N GLY A 200 1.16 27.14 -12.59
CA GLY A 200 0.85 25.91 -11.86
C GLY A 200 -0.20 25.01 -12.53
N LEU A 201 -0.22 23.74 -12.12
CA LEU A 201 -1.18 22.71 -12.53
C LEU A 201 -1.68 21.95 -11.30
N TYR A 202 -2.92 22.22 -10.91
CA TYR A 202 -3.54 21.65 -9.73
C TYR A 202 -4.17 20.30 -10.11
N SER A 203 -3.37 19.23 -10.03
CA SER A 203 -3.78 17.84 -10.25
C SER A 203 -4.60 17.25 -9.11
N TYR A 204 -5.64 16.51 -9.46
CA TYR A 204 -6.32 15.57 -8.57
C TYR A 204 -6.15 14.16 -9.12
N GLY A 205 -5.99 13.17 -8.25
CA GLY A 205 -5.97 11.76 -8.62
C GLY A 205 -6.57 10.91 -7.50
N PRO A 206 -7.42 9.91 -7.82
CA PRO A 206 -8.21 9.17 -6.83
C PRO A 206 -7.38 8.38 -5.79
N CYS A 207 -6.12 8.05 -6.09
CA CYS A 207 -5.17 7.51 -5.10
C CYS A 207 -4.09 8.53 -4.65
N GLN A 208 -3.85 9.59 -5.44
CA GLN A 208 -2.93 10.68 -5.09
C GLN A 208 -3.47 11.52 -3.93
N PHE A 209 -4.78 11.80 -3.92
CA PHE A 209 -5.38 12.69 -2.92
C PHE A 209 -5.46 12.06 -1.51
N PRO A 210 -5.84 10.78 -1.33
CA PRO A 210 -5.71 10.12 -0.03
C PRO A 210 -4.25 9.92 0.44
N CYS A 211 -3.30 9.75 -0.49
CA CYS A 211 -1.87 9.71 -0.17
C CYS A 211 -1.41 11.04 0.47
N LEU A 212 -1.83 12.18 -0.09
CA LEU A 212 -1.62 13.50 0.53
C LEU A 212 -2.39 13.63 1.86
N GLY A 213 -3.61 13.09 1.92
CA GLY A 213 -4.45 13.07 3.13
C GLY A 213 -3.76 12.47 4.35
N PHE A 214 -2.97 11.40 4.20
CA PHE A 214 -2.18 10.83 5.30
C PHE A 214 -1.09 11.79 5.82
N VAL A 215 -0.40 12.50 4.91
CA VAL A 215 0.65 13.48 5.28
C VAL A 215 0.04 14.68 5.99
N VAL A 216 -1.10 15.20 5.50
CA VAL A 216 -1.84 16.29 6.16
C VAL A 216 -2.39 15.86 7.51
N ALA A 217 -2.99 14.66 7.62
CA ALA A 217 -3.48 14.15 8.89
C ALA A 217 -2.38 14.10 9.95
N ARG A 218 -1.23 13.46 9.64
CA ARG A 218 -0.11 13.41 10.59
C ARG A 218 0.44 14.80 10.92
N PHE A 219 0.53 15.70 9.95
CA PHE A 219 0.97 17.06 10.21
C PHE A 219 0.04 17.80 11.20
N LYS A 220 -1.27 17.61 11.08
CA LYS A 220 -2.26 18.15 12.02
C LYS A 220 -2.18 17.47 13.39
N ASP A 221 -1.95 16.16 13.47
CA ASP A 221 -1.66 15.47 14.75
C ASP A 221 -0.48 16.15 15.46
N VAL A 222 0.61 16.43 14.72
CA VAL A 222 1.85 17.05 15.24
C VAL A 222 1.67 18.52 15.67
N GLN A 223 0.76 19.26 15.06
CA GLN A 223 0.45 20.66 15.43
C GLN A 223 -0.55 20.78 16.59
N ASN A 224 -1.56 19.91 16.60
CA ASN A 224 -2.65 19.94 17.58
C ASN A 224 -2.28 19.24 18.88
N PHE A 225 -1.25 18.39 18.86
CA PHE A 225 -0.71 17.73 20.05
C PHE A 225 -0.48 18.73 21.20
N ARG A 226 -0.95 18.36 22.39
CA ARG A 226 -0.63 19.03 23.64
C ARG A 226 0.15 18.02 24.49
N PRO A 227 1.39 18.33 24.87
CA PRO A 227 2.11 17.51 25.83
C PRO A 227 1.35 17.49 27.16
N GLU A 228 1.32 16.32 27.78
CA GLU A 228 0.68 16.05 29.07
C GLU A 228 1.77 15.55 30.02
N PRO A 229 1.95 16.16 31.21
CA PRO A 229 2.89 15.67 32.19
C PRO A 229 2.40 14.34 32.77
N PHE A 230 3.34 13.46 33.09
CA PHE A 230 3.06 12.19 33.76
C PHE A 230 4.14 11.88 34.79
N TRP A 231 3.79 11.08 35.79
CA TRP A 231 4.65 10.69 36.90
C TRP A 231 4.76 9.18 36.97
N TYR A 232 5.94 8.68 37.32
CA TYR A 232 6.22 7.26 37.47
C TYR A 232 7.26 7.03 38.57
N ILE A 233 7.10 5.93 39.32
CA ILE A 233 8.08 5.54 40.31
C ILE A 233 9.21 4.79 39.59
N TYR A 234 10.41 5.35 39.64
CA TYR A 234 11.62 4.71 39.15
C TYR A 234 12.30 3.97 40.29
N LEU A 235 12.35 2.64 40.20
CA LEU A 235 13.00 1.76 41.16
C LEU A 235 14.16 1.05 40.47
N ALA A 236 15.36 1.10 41.06
CA ALA A 236 16.54 0.41 40.54
C ALA A 236 17.42 -0.13 41.67
N VAL A 237 18.17 -1.20 41.37
CA VAL A 237 19.24 -1.71 42.24
C VAL A 237 20.55 -1.75 41.46
N THR A 238 21.62 -1.27 42.07
CA THR A 238 22.97 -1.27 41.51
C THR A 238 23.78 -2.37 42.16
N THR A 239 24.39 -3.26 41.37
CA THR A 239 25.26 -4.32 41.90
C THR A 239 26.62 -3.79 42.36
N ALA A 240 27.41 -4.63 43.03
CA ALA A 240 28.79 -4.30 43.40
C ALA A 240 29.71 -3.99 42.20
N ASP A 241 29.34 -4.41 40.99
CA ASP A 241 30.04 -4.16 39.73
C ASP A 241 29.52 -2.89 39.00
N ASP A 242 28.83 -1.99 39.72
CA ASP A 242 28.26 -0.72 39.25
C ASP A 242 27.23 -0.87 38.10
N GLN A 243 26.54 -2.02 38.04
CA GLN A 243 25.47 -2.27 37.06
C GLN A 243 24.09 -1.94 37.64
N GLU A 244 23.51 -0.82 37.18
CA GLU A 244 22.13 -0.44 37.50
C GLU A 244 21.12 -1.35 36.78
N THR A 245 20.26 -2.01 37.55
CA THR A 245 19.12 -2.80 37.06
C THR A 245 17.81 -2.07 37.36
N PRO A 246 17.18 -1.41 36.37
CA PRO A 246 15.90 -0.74 36.53
C PRO A 246 14.71 -1.72 36.50
N PHE A 247 13.80 -1.58 37.46
CA PHE A 247 12.52 -2.27 37.51
C PHE A 247 11.41 -1.31 37.06
N ASN A 248 10.69 -1.69 36.02
CA ASN A 248 9.62 -0.87 35.43
C ASN A 248 8.37 -1.01 36.28
N TRP A 249 7.80 0.11 36.74
CA TRP A 249 6.55 0.13 37.51
C TRP A 249 5.39 -0.45 36.69
N LYS A 250 4.66 -1.43 37.24
CA LYS A 250 3.60 -2.14 36.50
C LYS A 250 2.37 -1.28 36.17
N ARG A 251 2.27 -0.06 36.71
CA ARG A 251 1.27 0.94 36.30
C ARG A 251 1.66 1.76 35.06
N ASP A 252 2.87 1.57 34.50
CA ASP A 252 3.50 2.46 33.50
C ASP A 252 3.76 3.87 34.07
N ARG A 253 2.69 4.65 34.24
CA ARG A 253 2.70 6.04 34.74
C ARG A 253 1.29 6.50 35.11
N LEU A 254 1.19 7.59 35.86
CA LEU A 254 -0.06 8.31 36.14
C LEU A 254 0.01 9.74 35.60
N PHE A 255 -1.15 10.33 35.30
CA PHE A 255 -1.29 11.71 34.81
C PHE A 255 -1.75 12.69 35.92
N SER A 256 -1.73 12.24 37.18
CA SER A 256 -2.03 13.02 38.37
C SER A 256 -0.84 12.98 39.31
N GLU A 257 -0.33 14.17 39.68
CA GLU A 257 0.81 14.30 40.61
C GLU A 257 0.42 13.83 42.01
N ASP A 258 -0.75 14.22 42.50
CA ASP A 258 -1.26 13.86 43.83
C ASP A 258 -1.42 12.34 43.99
N GLU A 259 -1.96 11.65 42.97
CA GLU A 259 -2.12 10.19 43.00
C GLU A 259 -0.77 9.47 43.00
N ALA A 260 0.17 9.94 42.17
CA ALA A 260 1.51 9.36 42.08
C ALA A 260 2.33 9.63 43.34
N LEU A 261 2.16 10.80 43.97
CA LEU A 261 2.78 11.18 45.24
C LEU A 261 2.27 10.32 46.40
N VAL A 262 0.95 10.15 46.56
CA VAL A 262 0.38 9.30 47.62
C VAL A 262 0.85 7.85 47.49
N ILE A 263 0.91 7.31 46.27
CA ILE A 263 1.41 5.95 46.06
C ILE A 263 2.93 5.88 46.34
N TYR A 264 3.70 6.89 45.94
CA TYR A 264 5.13 6.96 46.25
C TYR A 264 5.41 7.09 47.75
N GLU A 265 4.62 7.86 48.50
CA GLU A 265 4.72 7.94 49.97
C GLU A 265 4.46 6.58 50.63
N HIS A 266 3.50 5.80 50.13
CA HIS A 266 3.28 4.42 50.60
C HIS A 266 4.47 3.48 50.28
N VAL A 267 5.10 3.62 49.11
CA VAL A 267 6.33 2.88 48.76
C VAL A 267 7.49 3.29 49.66
N MET A 268 7.66 4.59 49.92
CA MET A 268 8.73 5.10 50.80
C MET A 268 8.51 4.82 52.28
N ALA A 269 7.27 4.51 52.71
CA ALA A 269 6.97 4.05 54.07
C ALA A 269 7.46 2.60 54.34
N ASN A 270 7.60 1.77 53.30
CA ASN A 270 8.26 0.47 53.37
C ASN A 270 9.10 0.21 52.10
N PRO A 271 10.29 0.82 51.99
CA PRO A 271 11.09 0.84 50.77
C PRO A 271 11.94 -0.43 50.57
N LEU A 272 11.63 -1.51 51.29
CA LEU A 272 12.28 -2.81 51.14
C LEU A 272 11.59 -3.57 50.01
N ALA A 273 12.31 -3.81 48.91
CA ALA A 273 11.78 -4.54 47.76
C ALA A 273 11.93 -6.05 48.00
N ARG A 274 10.85 -6.81 47.81
CA ARG A 274 10.86 -8.28 47.82
C ARG A 274 10.63 -8.85 46.44
N VAL A 275 11.47 -9.78 46.01
CA VAL A 275 11.28 -10.60 44.82
C VAL A 275 10.09 -11.54 45.05
N ILE A 276 9.03 -11.37 44.26
CA ILE A 276 7.82 -12.20 44.34
C ILE A 276 7.75 -13.29 43.26
N LYS A 277 8.58 -13.18 42.22
CA LYS A 277 8.61 -14.13 41.09
C LYS A 277 9.88 -13.99 40.25
N VAL A 278 10.46 -15.12 39.83
CA VAL A 278 11.61 -15.21 38.90
C VAL A 278 11.30 -16.22 37.79
N GLU A 279 10.88 -15.74 36.63
CA GLU A 279 10.48 -16.58 35.48
C GLU A 279 11.56 -16.55 34.38
N LYS A 280 12.34 -17.64 34.26
CA LYS A 280 13.30 -17.86 33.17
C LYS A 280 12.71 -18.81 32.12
N LYS A 281 12.50 -18.33 30.89
CA LYS A 281 11.86 -19.09 29.79
C LYS A 281 12.67 -19.04 28.50
N GLU A 282 12.64 -20.12 27.73
CA GLU A 282 13.19 -20.11 26.36
C GLU A 282 12.37 -19.11 25.53
N THR A 283 13.08 -18.20 24.87
CA THR A 283 12.50 -17.23 23.96
C THR A 283 13.22 -17.30 22.62
N LYS A 284 12.56 -16.82 21.57
CA LYS A 284 13.17 -16.77 20.24
C LYS A 284 12.78 -15.53 19.48
N LYS A 285 13.75 -14.97 18.76
CA LYS A 285 13.49 -13.97 17.75
C LYS A 285 13.29 -14.66 16.41
N TRP A 286 12.10 -14.48 15.86
CA TRP A 286 11.72 -15.10 14.60
C TRP A 286 12.54 -14.56 13.44
N LYS A 287 13.09 -15.46 12.62
CA LYS A 287 13.72 -15.09 11.35
C LYS A 287 12.71 -14.33 10.45
N PRO A 288 13.16 -13.42 9.57
CA PRO A 288 12.26 -12.63 8.75
C PRO A 288 11.32 -13.47 7.88
N LEU A 289 10.17 -12.90 7.52
CA LEU A 289 9.35 -13.42 6.43
C LEU A 289 10.05 -13.16 5.07
N PRO A 290 9.78 -14.00 4.06
CA PRO A 290 10.12 -13.74 2.66
C PRO A 290 9.74 -12.32 2.21
N LEU A 291 10.45 -11.79 1.22
CA LEU A 291 10.41 -10.37 0.89
C LEU A 291 9.33 -10.06 -0.14
N THR A 292 8.36 -9.21 0.23
CA THR A 292 7.39 -8.59 -0.69
C THR A 292 7.90 -7.23 -1.17
N THR A 293 7.29 -6.67 -2.22
CA THR A 293 7.63 -5.33 -2.71
C THR A 293 7.41 -4.24 -1.67
N VAL A 294 6.33 -4.33 -0.90
CA VAL A 294 5.99 -3.36 0.14
C VAL A 294 7.02 -3.37 1.27
N GLU A 295 7.42 -4.56 1.73
CA GLU A 295 8.47 -4.69 2.75
C GLU A 295 9.85 -4.29 2.22
N MET A 296 10.15 -4.55 0.94
CA MET A 296 11.38 -4.07 0.28
C MET A 296 11.43 -2.53 0.26
N GLN A 297 10.32 -1.86 -0.09
CA GLN A 297 10.22 -0.39 -0.09
C GLN A 297 10.35 0.19 1.33
N LYS A 298 9.63 -0.36 2.32
CA LYS A 298 9.68 0.06 3.73
C LYS A 298 11.07 -0.11 4.33
N ALA A 299 11.65 -1.30 4.19
CA ALA A 299 12.95 -1.62 4.75
C ALA A 299 14.07 -0.85 4.03
N GLY A 300 14.02 -0.75 2.70
CA GLY A 300 14.99 0.04 1.92
C GLY A 300 14.96 1.53 2.28
N SER A 301 13.78 2.14 2.45
CA SER A 301 13.68 3.54 2.86
C SER A 301 14.20 3.75 4.28
N ARG A 302 13.79 2.92 5.24
CA ARG A 302 14.25 3.01 6.64
C ARG A 302 15.75 2.79 6.81
N LEU A 303 16.30 1.76 6.16
CA LEU A 303 17.66 1.22 6.39
C LEU A 303 18.69 1.72 5.37
N LEU A 304 18.33 1.76 4.08
CA LEU A 304 19.23 2.19 3.00
C LEU A 304 19.12 3.70 2.70
N LYS A 305 18.12 4.39 3.27
CA LYS A 305 17.83 5.82 3.06
C LYS A 305 17.56 6.18 1.59
N LEU A 306 16.92 5.27 0.86
CA LEU A 306 16.55 5.43 -0.55
C LEU A 306 15.03 5.63 -0.68
N ALA A 307 14.59 6.43 -1.65
CA ALA A 307 13.17 6.62 -1.92
C ALA A 307 12.51 5.30 -2.40
N PRO A 308 11.24 4.99 -2.04
CA PRO A 308 10.53 3.78 -2.46
C PRO A 308 10.57 3.52 -3.97
N LYS A 309 10.41 4.57 -4.78
CA LYS A 309 10.53 4.47 -6.25
C LYS A 309 11.93 4.06 -6.68
N LYS A 310 12.96 4.73 -6.15
CA LYS A 310 14.38 4.46 -6.47
C LYS A 310 14.79 3.02 -6.12
N ILE A 311 14.26 2.47 -5.02
CA ILE A 311 14.47 1.06 -4.63
C ILE A 311 13.83 0.12 -5.66
N LEU A 312 12.60 0.40 -6.08
CA LEU A 312 11.89 -0.42 -7.06
C LEU A 312 12.57 -0.37 -8.44
N ASP A 313 12.96 0.82 -8.90
CA ASP A 313 13.69 1.02 -10.16
C ASP A 313 15.02 0.22 -10.18
N ILE A 314 15.76 0.21 -9.06
CA ILE A 314 16.99 -0.58 -8.91
C ILE A 314 16.70 -2.09 -8.92
N ALA A 315 15.70 -2.54 -8.15
CA ALA A 315 15.34 -3.95 -8.10
C ALA A 315 14.88 -4.48 -9.48
N GLU A 316 14.17 -3.65 -10.25
CA GLU A 316 13.74 -3.97 -11.61
C GLU A 316 14.91 -4.04 -12.60
N LYS A 317 15.90 -3.15 -12.46
CA LYS A 317 17.16 -3.22 -13.22
C LYS A 317 17.91 -4.53 -12.94
N LEU A 318 18.03 -4.92 -11.66
CA LEU A 318 18.71 -6.14 -11.23
C LEU A 318 17.98 -7.42 -11.69
N TYR A 319 16.64 -7.40 -11.71
CA TYR A 319 15.82 -8.45 -12.32
C TYR A 319 16.07 -8.57 -13.85
N GLN A 320 16.10 -7.46 -14.58
CA GLN A 320 16.40 -7.46 -16.03
C GLN A 320 17.82 -7.96 -16.35
N GLN A 321 18.74 -7.88 -15.39
CA GLN A 321 20.10 -8.45 -15.46
C GLN A 321 20.16 -9.94 -15.05
N GLY A 322 19.06 -10.53 -14.55
CA GLY A 322 19.00 -11.92 -14.10
C GLY A 322 19.56 -12.17 -12.69
N PHE A 323 19.86 -11.12 -11.92
CA PHE A 323 20.38 -11.23 -10.55
C PHE A 323 19.31 -11.42 -9.48
N LEU A 324 18.08 -10.93 -9.73
CA LEU A 324 16.92 -11.10 -8.85
C LEU A 324 15.75 -11.76 -9.58
N SER A 325 14.84 -12.36 -8.81
CA SER A 325 13.47 -12.62 -9.24
C SER A 325 12.70 -11.33 -9.46
N TYR A 326 11.53 -11.43 -10.10
CA TYR A 326 10.68 -10.27 -10.37
C TYR A 326 10.31 -9.48 -9.09
N PRO A 327 10.46 -8.15 -9.05
CA PRO A 327 10.41 -7.37 -7.81
C PRO A 327 9.04 -6.74 -7.50
N ARG A 328 7.99 -7.05 -8.28
CA ARG A 328 6.60 -6.62 -8.05
C ARG A 328 5.76 -7.86 -7.69
N THR A 329 5.67 -8.15 -6.39
CA THR A 329 4.97 -9.30 -5.84
C THR A 329 4.50 -9.01 -4.41
N GLU A 330 3.30 -9.50 -4.10
CA GLU A 330 2.71 -9.43 -2.76
C GLU A 330 2.91 -10.75 -1.98
N THR A 331 3.51 -11.76 -2.61
CA THR A 331 3.74 -13.10 -2.05
C THR A 331 4.81 -13.11 -0.95
N ASP A 332 4.43 -13.58 0.24
CA ASP A 332 5.30 -13.67 1.44
C ASP A 332 5.59 -15.14 1.86
N GLN A 333 5.47 -16.07 0.91
CA GLN A 333 5.70 -17.50 1.10
C GLN A 333 6.28 -18.16 -0.14
N PHE A 334 7.19 -19.11 0.03
CA PHE A 334 7.72 -19.92 -1.07
C PHE A 334 6.92 -21.24 -1.22
N ASP A 335 6.89 -21.78 -2.43
CA ASP A 335 6.30 -23.09 -2.72
C ASP A 335 7.05 -24.24 -2.04
N SER A 336 6.35 -25.34 -1.80
CA SER A 336 6.92 -26.54 -1.16
C SER A 336 7.99 -27.25 -1.99
N GLN A 337 8.03 -27.01 -3.30
CA GLN A 337 9.01 -27.57 -4.25
C GLN A 337 10.07 -26.54 -4.69
N PHE A 338 10.16 -25.39 -4.02
CA PHE A 338 11.10 -24.33 -4.38
C PHE A 338 12.56 -24.77 -4.07
N ASP A 339 13.44 -24.69 -5.08
CA ASP A 339 14.86 -25.01 -4.93
C ASP A 339 15.64 -23.88 -4.24
N PHE A 340 15.70 -23.95 -2.92
CA PHE A 340 16.58 -23.08 -2.13
C PHE A 340 18.06 -23.42 -2.31
N GLN A 341 18.41 -24.67 -2.60
CA GLN A 341 19.78 -25.18 -2.42
C GLN A 341 20.71 -24.68 -3.53
N SER A 342 20.29 -24.72 -4.79
CA SER A 342 21.09 -24.13 -5.88
C SER A 342 21.17 -22.61 -5.80
N LEU A 343 20.22 -21.95 -5.14
CA LEU A 343 20.23 -20.50 -4.93
C LEU A 343 21.15 -20.08 -3.77
N ILE A 344 21.18 -20.85 -2.69
CA ILE A 344 22.14 -20.66 -1.58
C ILE A 344 23.57 -20.94 -2.06
N GLU A 345 23.79 -22.03 -2.82
CA GLU A 345 25.10 -22.42 -3.32
C GLU A 345 25.79 -21.31 -4.15
N LYS A 346 25.03 -20.65 -5.03
CA LYS A 346 25.51 -19.50 -5.82
C LYS A 346 26.07 -18.37 -4.94
N GLN A 347 25.56 -18.19 -3.73
CA GLN A 347 25.97 -17.09 -2.82
C GLN A 347 27.22 -17.41 -1.98
N ARG A 348 27.76 -18.64 -2.02
CA ARG A 348 28.98 -19.01 -1.26
C ARG A 348 30.22 -18.18 -1.62
N ALA A 349 30.24 -17.56 -2.80
CA ALA A 349 31.38 -16.79 -3.31
C ALA A 349 31.48 -15.34 -2.81
N ASP A 350 30.49 -14.83 -2.06
CA ASP A 350 30.56 -13.46 -1.52
C ASP A 350 31.42 -13.37 -0.24
N PRO A 351 32.42 -12.47 -0.14
CA PRO A 351 33.25 -12.33 1.07
C PRO A 351 32.49 -11.97 2.36
N SER A 352 31.26 -11.44 2.23
CA SER A 352 30.47 -10.79 3.28
C SER A 352 29.30 -11.62 3.80
N TRP A 353 28.99 -12.75 3.14
CA TRP A 353 27.98 -13.75 3.58
C TRP A 353 28.23 -15.18 3.08
N GLY A 354 29.25 -15.43 2.25
CA GLY A 354 29.48 -16.74 1.62
C GLY A 354 29.69 -17.88 2.61
N ALA A 355 30.44 -17.65 3.69
CA ALA A 355 30.61 -18.63 4.78
C ALA A 355 29.28 -18.99 5.47
N PHE A 356 28.33 -18.05 5.56
CA PHE A 356 26.99 -18.32 6.08
C PHE A 356 26.14 -19.09 5.06
N ALA A 357 26.26 -18.79 3.76
CA ALA A 357 25.61 -19.59 2.73
C ALA A 357 26.09 -21.05 2.75
N THR A 358 27.39 -21.29 2.98
CA THR A 358 27.94 -22.64 3.21
C THR A 358 27.33 -23.30 4.44
N SER A 359 27.31 -22.62 5.60
CA SER A 359 26.80 -23.24 6.84
C SER A 359 25.30 -23.54 6.82
N LEU A 360 24.50 -22.86 5.98
CA LEU A 360 23.12 -23.29 5.70
C LEU A 360 23.08 -24.71 5.11
N GLN A 361 23.96 -25.02 4.16
CA GLN A 361 23.99 -26.32 3.49
C GLN A 361 24.60 -27.41 4.38
N GLU A 362 25.41 -27.02 5.38
CA GLU A 362 25.96 -27.88 6.45
C GLU A 362 25.00 -28.01 7.65
N GLY A 363 23.68 -28.03 7.40
CA GLY A 363 22.66 -28.24 8.43
C GLY A 363 22.18 -26.98 9.17
N GLY A 364 22.66 -25.79 8.79
CA GLY A 364 22.14 -24.50 9.25
C GLY A 364 20.78 -24.11 8.63
N PHE A 365 20.41 -24.72 7.51
CA PHE A 365 19.16 -24.46 6.80
C PHE A 365 17.92 -24.82 7.63
N SER A 366 16.89 -23.99 7.51
CA SER A 366 15.50 -24.43 7.73
C SER A 366 14.57 -23.68 6.79
N THR A 367 13.52 -24.35 6.31
CA THR A 367 12.56 -23.82 5.34
C THR A 367 12.02 -22.43 5.76
N PRO A 368 11.94 -21.44 4.86
CA PRO A 368 11.37 -20.14 5.18
C PRO A 368 9.97 -20.20 5.82
N ARG A 369 9.72 -19.26 6.73
CA ARG A 369 8.40 -19.08 7.34
C ARG A 369 7.42 -18.65 6.24
N LYS A 370 6.22 -19.21 6.25
CA LYS A 370 5.11 -18.73 5.41
C LYS A 370 4.43 -17.57 6.10
N GLY A 371 4.17 -16.48 5.36
CA GLY A 371 3.27 -15.43 5.82
C GLY A 371 1.81 -15.72 5.45
N LYS A 372 1.08 -14.71 4.96
CA LYS A 372 -0.36 -14.78 4.68
C LYS A 372 -0.72 -14.59 3.20
N ASN A 373 0.20 -14.08 2.38
CA ASN A 373 -0.09 -13.53 1.06
C ASN A 373 0.53 -14.38 -0.05
N ASN A 374 -0.19 -14.53 -1.16
CA ASN A 374 0.29 -15.21 -2.37
C ASN A 374 -0.50 -14.73 -3.58
N ASP A 375 0.17 -14.01 -4.49
CA ASP A 375 -0.41 -13.49 -5.74
C ASP A 375 -0.61 -14.58 -6.82
N LYS A 376 -0.07 -15.78 -6.60
CA LYS A 376 -0.11 -16.97 -7.48
C LYS A 376 0.55 -16.77 -8.85
N ALA A 377 1.26 -15.65 -9.06
CA ALA A 377 2.07 -15.38 -10.23
C ALA A 377 3.56 -15.54 -9.90
N HIS A 378 4.00 -14.94 -8.79
CA HIS A 378 5.40 -14.71 -8.46
C HIS A 378 5.80 -15.29 -7.09
N PRO A 379 7.00 -15.88 -6.98
CA PRO A 379 7.62 -16.17 -5.68
C PRO A 379 8.10 -14.86 -5.01
N PRO A 380 8.34 -14.86 -3.69
CA PRO A 380 8.92 -13.72 -2.97
C PRO A 380 10.25 -13.26 -3.57
N ILE A 381 10.60 -11.99 -3.39
CA ILE A 381 11.80 -11.36 -3.97
C ILE A 381 13.08 -12.03 -3.43
N HIS A 382 13.89 -12.63 -4.30
CA HIS A 382 15.09 -13.40 -3.95
C HIS A 382 16.20 -13.28 -5.01
N PRO A 383 17.48 -13.54 -4.66
CA PRO A 383 18.59 -13.58 -5.61
C PRO A 383 18.58 -14.86 -6.45
N THR A 384 18.70 -14.72 -7.77
CA THR A 384 18.66 -15.82 -8.75
C THR A 384 20.04 -16.22 -9.27
N ALA A 385 21.01 -15.30 -9.16
CA ALA A 385 22.43 -15.45 -9.45
C ALA A 385 23.27 -14.66 -8.42
N TYR A 386 24.60 -14.79 -8.46
CA TYR A 386 25.53 -13.97 -7.68
C TYR A 386 25.99 -12.74 -8.49
N ALA A 387 26.17 -11.60 -7.83
CA ALA A 387 26.39 -10.30 -8.45
C ALA A 387 27.54 -9.50 -7.80
N GLY A 388 28.74 -10.09 -7.73
CA GLY A 388 29.91 -9.50 -7.05
C GLY A 388 30.45 -8.20 -7.67
N ASN A 389 30.04 -7.84 -8.89
CA ASN A 389 30.49 -6.64 -9.62
C ASN A 389 29.53 -5.44 -9.51
N LEU A 390 28.58 -5.45 -8.56
CA LEU A 390 27.69 -4.32 -8.31
C LEU A 390 28.37 -3.22 -7.47
N HIS A 391 27.96 -1.98 -7.69
CA HIS A 391 28.49 -0.79 -7.01
C HIS A 391 27.36 0.12 -6.49
N GLY A 392 27.69 1.04 -5.59
CA GLY A 392 26.77 2.09 -5.11
C GLY A 392 25.45 1.55 -4.55
N GLU A 393 24.35 2.19 -4.95
CA GLU A 393 23.00 1.84 -4.51
C GLU A 393 22.56 0.44 -5.00
N GLU A 394 23.01 0.02 -6.18
CA GLU A 394 22.67 -1.28 -6.77
C GLU A 394 23.25 -2.43 -5.92
N LYS A 395 24.49 -2.30 -5.44
CA LYS A 395 25.05 -3.23 -4.46
C LYS A 395 24.25 -3.24 -3.16
N ARG A 396 23.88 -2.07 -2.63
CA ARG A 396 23.16 -1.94 -1.33
C ARG A 396 21.78 -2.58 -1.35
N VAL A 397 21.04 -2.45 -2.46
CA VAL A 397 19.73 -3.10 -2.64
C VAL A 397 19.89 -4.62 -2.84
N TYR A 398 20.83 -5.05 -3.69
CA TYR A 398 21.11 -6.48 -3.91
C TYR A 398 21.58 -7.19 -2.63
N GLU A 399 22.48 -6.57 -1.86
CA GLU A 399 22.97 -7.08 -0.57
C GLU A 399 21.83 -7.21 0.44
N TYR A 400 20.96 -6.22 0.57
CA TYR A 400 19.79 -6.30 1.46
C TYR A 400 18.90 -7.50 1.10
N ILE A 401 18.56 -7.66 -0.18
CA ILE A 401 17.69 -8.75 -0.67
C ILE A 401 18.36 -10.12 -0.49
N THR A 402 19.66 -10.23 -0.77
CA THR A 402 20.43 -11.47 -0.62
C THR A 402 20.55 -11.88 0.84
N ARG A 403 20.93 -10.96 1.73
CA ARG A 403 20.95 -11.20 3.18
C ARG A 403 19.57 -11.54 3.73
N ARG A 404 18.50 -10.89 3.25
CA ARG A 404 17.10 -11.19 3.60
C ARG A 404 16.73 -12.62 3.22
N PHE A 405 17.07 -13.07 2.01
CA PHE A 405 16.83 -14.44 1.54
C PHE A 405 17.59 -15.49 2.39
N LEU A 406 18.89 -15.29 2.62
CA LEU A 406 19.70 -16.20 3.43
C LEU A 406 19.21 -16.25 4.89
N ALA A 407 18.75 -15.13 5.45
CA ALA A 407 18.12 -15.08 6.77
C ALA A 407 16.80 -15.87 6.83
N CYS A 408 15.95 -15.75 5.80
CA CYS A 408 14.73 -16.56 5.70
C CYS A 408 15.04 -18.07 5.64
N CYS A 409 16.16 -18.46 5.03
CA CYS A 409 16.62 -19.85 4.91
C CYS A 409 17.37 -20.38 6.15
N SER A 410 17.67 -19.53 7.14
CA SER A 410 18.34 -19.92 8.40
C SER A 410 17.35 -20.38 9.47
N LYS A 411 17.79 -20.56 10.71
CA LYS A 411 16.97 -20.86 11.90
C LYS A 411 16.56 -19.56 12.62
N ASP A 412 15.48 -19.61 13.41
CA ASP A 412 15.15 -18.53 14.35
C ASP A 412 16.30 -18.34 15.35
N ALA A 413 16.54 -17.12 15.83
CA ALA A 413 17.52 -16.88 16.89
C ALA A 413 16.91 -17.26 18.25
N LYS A 414 17.68 -17.89 19.14
CA LYS A 414 17.22 -18.35 20.47
C LYS A 414 17.94 -17.66 21.62
N GLY A 415 17.30 -17.63 22.77
CA GLY A 415 17.85 -17.11 24.02
C GLY A 415 16.96 -17.45 25.22
N TRP A 416 17.38 -17.02 26.40
CA TRP A 416 16.58 -17.10 27.62
C TRP A 416 16.09 -15.71 27.98
N GLN A 417 14.77 -15.56 28.16
CA GLN A 417 14.21 -14.37 28.76
C GLN A 417 14.01 -14.61 30.25
N THR A 418 14.65 -13.80 31.09
CA THR A 418 14.41 -13.75 32.53
C THR A 418 13.45 -12.60 32.82
N VAL A 419 12.43 -12.84 33.63
CA VAL A 419 11.52 -11.80 34.14
C VAL A 419 11.53 -11.88 35.67
N VAL A 420 11.92 -10.78 36.31
CA VAL A 420 11.94 -10.65 37.77
C VAL A 420 10.86 -9.67 38.16
N GLU A 421 9.91 -10.10 38.98
CA GLU A 421 8.86 -9.25 39.53
C GLU A 421 9.14 -9.00 41.02
N VAL A 422 9.07 -7.74 41.43
CA VAL A 422 9.28 -7.31 42.83
C VAL A 422 8.06 -6.54 43.33
N VAL A 423 7.81 -6.63 44.63
CA VAL A 423 6.89 -5.75 45.36
C VAL A 423 7.71 -4.80 46.24
N CYS A 424 7.34 -3.52 46.28
CA CYS A 424 7.93 -2.51 47.17
C CYS A 424 6.79 -1.61 47.66
N GLY A 425 6.66 -1.40 48.97
CA GLY A 425 5.36 -1.02 49.55
C GLY A 425 4.25 -1.99 49.12
N ASP A 426 3.15 -1.46 48.59
CA ASP A 426 2.06 -2.22 47.95
C ASP A 426 2.16 -2.28 46.41
N GLU A 427 3.21 -1.72 45.81
CA GLU A 427 3.35 -1.57 44.35
C GLU A 427 4.24 -2.63 43.70
N LEU A 428 3.92 -2.97 42.44
CA LEU A 428 4.62 -4.00 41.67
C LEU A 428 5.52 -3.40 40.59
N PHE A 429 6.72 -3.97 40.45
CA PHE A 429 7.71 -3.56 39.45
C PHE A 429 8.31 -4.79 38.73
N GLU A 430 8.84 -4.60 37.52
CA GLU A 430 9.29 -5.68 36.63
C GLU A 430 10.60 -5.35 35.90
N ALA A 431 11.63 -6.17 36.12
CA ALA A 431 12.86 -6.17 35.32
C ALA A 431 12.83 -7.31 34.28
N LYS A 432 13.46 -7.10 33.12
CA LYS A 432 13.50 -8.08 32.02
C LYS A 432 14.91 -8.23 31.46
N GLY A 433 15.45 -9.44 31.53
CA GLY A 433 16.72 -9.84 30.93
C GLY A 433 16.54 -10.69 29.68
N LEU A 434 17.59 -10.73 28.86
CA LEU A 434 17.69 -11.57 27.67
C LEU A 434 19.15 -12.00 27.45
N THR A 435 19.42 -13.30 27.56
CA THR A 435 20.72 -13.92 27.21
C THR A 435 20.58 -14.66 25.87
N VAL A 436 21.33 -14.28 24.82
CA VAL A 436 21.17 -14.83 23.46
C VAL A 436 22.07 -16.05 23.24
N THR A 437 21.48 -17.25 23.20
CA THR A 437 22.19 -18.53 23.08
C THR A 437 22.51 -18.94 21.64
N GLU A 438 21.61 -18.66 20.68
CA GLU A 438 21.83 -18.96 19.26
C GLU A 438 21.51 -17.74 18.40
N ARG A 439 22.52 -17.08 17.82
CA ARG A 439 22.28 -15.90 16.97
C ARG A 439 21.66 -16.23 15.61
N ASN A 440 21.92 -17.43 15.07
CA ASN A 440 21.36 -17.97 13.82
C ASN A 440 21.22 -16.91 12.70
N TYR A 441 20.01 -16.57 12.25
CA TYR A 441 19.80 -15.62 11.15
C TYR A 441 20.41 -14.22 11.38
N LEU A 442 20.61 -13.79 12.63
CA LEU A 442 21.21 -12.49 12.97
C LEU A 442 22.68 -12.39 12.50
N MET A 443 23.35 -13.53 12.27
CA MET A 443 24.73 -13.55 11.76
C MET A 443 24.86 -13.07 10.31
N VAL A 444 23.80 -13.18 9.49
CA VAL A 444 23.80 -12.70 8.10
C VAL A 444 23.02 -11.40 7.90
N PHE A 445 22.13 -11.05 8.83
CA PHE A 445 21.14 -9.98 8.70
C PHE A 445 21.32 -8.86 9.74
N PRO A 446 22.40 -8.05 9.64
CA PRO A 446 22.77 -7.03 10.64
C PRO A 446 21.77 -5.86 10.74
N TYR A 447 20.79 -5.79 9.83
CA TYR A 447 19.69 -4.83 9.84
C TYR A 447 18.70 -5.04 10.98
N ASP A 448 18.73 -6.22 11.62
CA ASP A 448 17.82 -6.59 12.69
C ASP A 448 18.61 -6.91 13.97
N LYS A 449 18.30 -6.22 15.07
CA LYS A 449 19.08 -6.30 16.31
C LYS A 449 18.35 -7.07 17.40
N TRP A 450 19.07 -7.95 18.09
CA TRP A 450 18.64 -8.53 19.36
C TRP A 450 19.77 -8.22 20.35
N ASN A 451 19.48 -7.30 21.27
CA ASN A 451 20.44 -6.79 22.23
C ASN A 451 20.44 -7.74 23.42
N ASP A 452 21.63 -8.23 23.77
CA ASP A 452 21.84 -9.02 24.97
C ASP A 452 21.83 -8.11 26.21
N HIS A 453 21.22 -8.56 27.29
CA HIS A 453 21.22 -7.89 28.59
C HIS A 453 20.86 -8.94 29.65
N GLU A 454 21.86 -9.57 30.25
CA GLU A 454 21.66 -10.41 31.44
C GLU A 454 21.07 -9.57 32.59
N LEU A 455 20.36 -10.20 33.52
CA LEU A 455 20.06 -9.58 34.82
C LEU A 455 21.02 -10.18 35.86
N PRO A 456 21.27 -9.48 36.98
CA PRO A 456 21.80 -10.12 38.19
C PRO A 456 20.93 -11.33 38.58
N ASP A 457 21.52 -12.30 39.27
CA ASP A 457 20.75 -13.40 39.83
C ASP A 457 19.87 -12.90 41.00
N PHE A 458 18.61 -13.32 41.01
CA PHE A 458 17.62 -13.04 42.05
C PHE A 458 16.94 -14.34 42.49
N GLU A 459 16.64 -14.48 43.78
CA GLU A 459 15.92 -15.62 44.34
C GLU A 459 14.48 -15.24 44.74
N GLU A 460 13.51 -16.14 44.58
CA GLU A 460 12.13 -15.87 45.02
C GLU A 460 12.05 -15.78 46.56
N GLY A 461 11.46 -14.69 47.06
CA GLY A 461 11.45 -14.34 48.48
C GLY A 461 12.64 -13.51 48.95
N GLN A 462 13.65 -13.26 48.10
CA GLN A 462 14.77 -12.36 48.42
C GLN A 462 14.27 -10.94 48.69
N GLU A 463 14.73 -10.34 49.80
CA GLU A 463 14.47 -8.94 50.14
C GLU A 463 15.75 -8.11 49.97
N PHE A 464 15.64 -6.93 49.36
CA PHE A 464 16.75 -6.02 49.10
C PHE A 464 16.32 -4.54 49.21
N GLN A 465 17.24 -3.67 49.58
CA GLN A 465 17.03 -2.22 49.53
C GLN A 465 17.34 -1.72 48.11
N PRO A 466 16.40 -1.11 47.37
CA PRO A 466 16.71 -0.46 46.10
C PRO A 466 17.74 0.65 46.30
N SER A 467 18.69 0.74 45.35
CA SER A 467 19.72 1.79 45.32
C SER A 467 19.15 3.14 44.90
N VAL A 468 18.08 3.12 44.09
CA VAL A 468 17.28 4.28 43.69
C VAL A 468 15.80 3.94 43.83
N CYS A 469 15.04 4.81 44.49
CA CYS A 469 13.58 4.82 44.47
C CYS A 469 13.14 6.29 44.42
N GLU A 470 12.62 6.73 43.27
CA GLU A 470 12.33 8.14 42.99
C GLU A 470 11.00 8.30 42.28
N LEU A 471 10.19 9.27 42.70
CA LEU A 471 9.08 9.77 41.89
C LEU A 471 9.63 10.66 40.77
N ARG A 472 9.71 10.13 39.56
CA ARG A 472 10.18 10.87 38.38
C ARG A 472 8.98 11.37 37.58
N HIS A 473 9.10 12.57 37.01
CA HIS A 473 8.17 13.08 36.01
C HIS A 473 8.69 12.88 34.58
N GLY A 474 7.78 12.95 33.63
CA GLY A 474 8.02 12.97 32.20
C GLY A 474 6.89 13.73 31.49
N GLU A 475 6.99 13.86 30.18
CA GLU A 475 6.01 14.58 29.37
C GLU A 475 5.70 13.77 28.11
N THR A 476 4.42 13.69 27.72
CA THR A 476 4.06 12.93 26.51
C THR A 476 4.66 13.58 25.26
N SER A 477 5.40 12.79 24.48
CA SER A 477 6.04 13.26 23.26
C SER A 477 5.07 13.26 22.07
N ARG A 478 5.04 14.37 21.32
CA ARG A 478 4.28 14.47 20.07
C ARG A 478 4.71 13.38 19.07
N PRO A 479 3.81 12.90 18.20
CA PRO A 479 4.17 11.94 17.16
C PRO A 479 5.24 12.51 16.20
N SER A 480 5.98 11.62 15.54
CA SER A 480 6.86 12.03 14.43
C SER A 480 6.04 12.37 13.18
N LEU A 481 6.58 13.25 12.33
CA LEU A 481 6.09 13.39 10.95
C LEU A 481 6.30 12.07 10.18
N LEU A 482 5.56 11.87 9.08
CA LEU A 482 5.74 10.65 8.28
C LEU A 482 7.08 10.67 7.57
N THR A 483 7.81 9.55 7.59
CA THR A 483 8.80 9.23 6.56
C THR A 483 8.11 8.57 5.36
N GLU A 484 8.82 8.40 4.25
CA GLU A 484 8.31 7.61 3.11
C GLU A 484 7.96 6.17 3.53
N ALA A 485 8.70 5.55 4.44
CA ALA A 485 8.43 4.20 4.95
C ALA A 485 7.13 4.13 5.78
N ASP A 486 6.79 5.19 6.51
CA ASP A 486 5.54 5.30 7.26
C ASP A 486 4.36 5.52 6.30
N LEU A 487 4.54 6.35 5.28
CA LEU A 487 3.52 6.59 4.25
C LEU A 487 3.23 5.34 3.41
N VAL A 488 4.26 4.59 3.01
CA VAL A 488 4.09 3.26 2.39
C VAL A 488 3.29 2.33 3.31
N SER A 489 3.62 2.32 4.62
CA SER A 489 2.91 1.48 5.60
C SER A 489 1.46 1.90 5.84
N LEU A 490 1.12 3.19 5.71
CA LEU A 490 -0.26 3.68 5.80
C LEU A 490 -1.07 3.36 4.54
N MET A 491 -0.48 3.49 3.35
CA MET A 491 -1.14 3.13 2.09
C MET A 491 -1.44 1.63 2.02
N ASP A 492 -0.44 0.79 2.32
CA ASP A 492 -0.54 -0.67 2.49
C ASP A 492 -1.65 -1.06 3.49
N LYS A 493 -1.59 -0.56 4.72
CA LYS A 493 -2.59 -0.84 5.77
C LYS A 493 -4.03 -0.48 5.37
N ASN A 494 -4.22 0.50 4.49
CA ASN A 494 -5.53 0.93 4.01
C ASN A 494 -5.93 0.31 2.66
N GLY A 495 -5.08 -0.52 2.05
CA GLY A 495 -5.35 -1.15 0.75
C GLY A 495 -5.50 -0.13 -0.38
N ILE A 496 -4.60 0.86 -0.45
CA ILE A 496 -4.49 1.76 -1.62
C ILE A 496 -3.07 1.73 -2.18
N GLY A 497 -2.94 1.81 -3.50
CA GLY A 497 -1.65 1.68 -4.18
C GLY A 497 -1.15 0.23 -4.30
N THR A 498 -2.05 -0.76 -4.31
CA THR A 498 -1.76 -2.19 -4.60
C THR A 498 -1.05 -2.39 -5.94
N ASP A 499 -0.66 -3.63 -6.27
CA ASP A 499 0.06 -3.95 -7.52
C ASP A 499 1.39 -3.16 -7.64
N ALA A 500 2.08 -2.99 -6.51
CA ALA A 500 3.31 -2.20 -6.36
C ALA A 500 3.21 -0.68 -6.70
N THR A 501 2.00 -0.13 -6.88
CA THR A 501 1.82 1.27 -7.32
C THR A 501 2.07 2.35 -6.25
N ILE A 502 2.13 1.98 -4.94
CA ILE A 502 2.39 2.89 -3.80
C ILE A 502 3.50 3.92 -4.11
N ALA A 503 4.67 3.44 -4.54
CA ALA A 503 5.84 4.28 -4.79
C ALA A 503 5.61 5.34 -5.88
N GLY A 504 4.77 5.06 -6.87
CA GLY A 504 4.40 6.02 -7.91
C GLY A 504 3.51 7.14 -7.37
N HIS A 505 2.55 6.81 -6.50
CA HIS A 505 1.67 7.80 -5.88
C HIS A 505 2.39 8.70 -4.87
N ILE A 506 3.33 8.16 -4.08
CA ILE A 506 4.20 8.96 -3.19
C ILE A 506 5.07 9.92 -4.01
N ASN A 507 5.70 9.42 -5.08
CA ASN A 507 6.48 10.24 -6.00
C ASN A 507 5.63 11.35 -6.64
N THR A 508 4.37 11.05 -7.00
CA THR A 508 3.43 12.02 -7.59
C THR A 508 3.10 13.17 -6.63
N VAL A 509 2.86 12.93 -5.33
CA VAL A 509 2.54 14.04 -4.39
C VAL A 509 3.74 14.94 -4.08
N ILE A 510 4.97 14.43 -4.27
CA ILE A 510 6.22 15.19 -4.14
C ILE A 510 6.49 15.99 -5.43
N GLU A 511 6.43 15.37 -6.61
CA GLU A 511 6.59 16.04 -7.92
C GLU A 511 5.53 17.12 -8.21
N ARG A 512 4.39 17.07 -7.51
CA ARG A 512 3.32 18.09 -7.58
C ARG A 512 3.41 19.15 -6.49
N GLU A 513 4.49 19.14 -5.70
CA GLU A 513 4.76 20.10 -4.63
C GLU A 513 3.65 20.16 -3.56
N TYR A 514 2.85 19.09 -3.41
CA TYR A 514 1.86 18.99 -2.33
C TYR A 514 2.49 18.48 -1.04
N VAL A 515 3.57 17.70 -1.18
CA VAL A 515 4.43 17.24 -0.10
C VAL A 515 5.84 17.79 -0.33
N ILE A 516 6.42 18.37 0.72
CA ILE A 516 7.80 18.86 0.76
C ILE A 516 8.61 17.89 1.62
N GLU A 517 9.78 17.49 1.11
CA GLU A 517 10.75 16.70 1.87
C GLU A 517 11.61 17.62 2.75
N ARG A 518 11.75 17.28 4.03
CA ARG A 518 12.60 18.02 4.97
C ARG A 518 13.52 17.06 5.72
N MET A 519 14.81 17.39 5.75
CA MET A 519 15.77 16.72 6.62
C MET A 519 15.65 17.25 8.06
N ASP A 520 15.68 16.33 9.02
CA ASP A 520 15.85 16.58 10.44
C ASP A 520 16.86 15.57 10.98
N GLY A 521 18.04 16.06 11.36
CA GLY A 521 19.23 15.22 11.56
C GLY A 521 19.54 14.36 10.33
N GLN A 522 19.43 13.03 10.48
CA GLN A 522 19.66 12.01 9.44
C GLN A 522 18.35 11.38 8.92
N THR A 523 17.20 11.98 9.21
CA THR A 523 15.87 11.48 8.83
C THR A 523 15.18 12.44 7.89
N LYS A 524 14.66 11.90 6.77
CA LYS A 524 13.85 12.63 5.79
C LYS A 524 12.37 12.48 6.12
N TYR A 525 11.74 13.59 6.51
CA TYR A 525 10.32 13.67 6.82
C TYR A 525 9.53 14.34 5.69
N LEU A 526 8.26 13.97 5.59
CA LEU A 526 7.28 14.49 4.64
C LEU A 526 6.37 15.48 5.38
N LEU A 527 6.29 16.71 4.87
CA LEU A 527 5.38 17.76 5.34
C LEU A 527 4.45 18.16 4.19
N PRO A 528 3.18 18.54 4.45
CA PRO A 528 2.37 19.16 3.41
C PRO A 528 2.92 20.56 3.10
N SER A 529 2.86 20.96 1.83
CA SER A 529 3.02 22.37 1.46
C SER A 529 1.78 23.19 1.83
N THR A 530 1.87 24.51 1.81
CA THR A 530 0.71 25.42 1.96
C THR A 530 -0.43 25.06 0.99
N LEU A 531 -0.07 24.65 -0.23
CA LEU A 531 -1.01 24.17 -1.25
C LEU A 531 -1.59 22.80 -0.89
N GLY A 532 -0.75 21.83 -0.50
CA GLY A 532 -1.21 20.50 -0.13
C GLY A 532 -2.14 20.49 1.09
N LEU A 533 -1.82 21.31 2.10
CA LEU A 533 -2.63 21.50 3.31
C LEU A 533 -3.99 22.16 2.97
N GLY A 534 -3.98 23.31 2.29
CA GLY A 534 -5.21 24.02 1.94
C GLY A 534 -6.10 23.28 0.94
N LEU A 535 -5.54 22.41 0.09
CA LEU A 535 -6.32 21.49 -0.74
C LEU A 535 -7.05 20.46 0.14
N VAL A 536 -6.34 19.72 1.00
CA VAL A 536 -6.97 18.68 1.84
C VAL A 536 -7.99 19.27 2.80
N GLU A 537 -7.65 20.34 3.52
CA GLU A 537 -8.59 20.97 4.44
C GLU A 537 -9.79 21.60 3.71
N GLY A 538 -9.55 22.23 2.56
CA GLY A 538 -10.61 22.81 1.74
C GLY A 538 -11.59 21.76 1.20
N TYR A 539 -11.12 20.56 0.87
CA TYR A 539 -11.95 19.43 0.48
C TYR A 539 -12.58 18.70 1.67
N ASP A 540 -11.94 18.63 2.84
CA ASP A 540 -12.54 18.07 4.05
C ASP A 540 -13.63 19.00 4.67
N GLN A 541 -13.66 20.28 4.31
CA GLN A 541 -14.80 21.19 4.59
C GLN A 541 -16.02 20.95 3.68
N ILE A 542 -15.85 20.15 2.61
CA ILE A 542 -16.97 19.67 1.80
C ILE A 542 -17.54 18.45 2.54
N ASP A 543 -18.55 18.71 3.37
CA ASP A 543 -19.22 17.71 4.20
C ASP A 543 -19.88 16.61 3.34
N PHE A 544 -19.09 15.56 3.11
CA PHE A 544 -19.37 14.42 2.27
C PHE A 544 -18.77 13.18 2.93
N SER A 545 -19.53 12.11 2.99
CA SER A 545 -19.14 10.89 3.69
C SER A 545 -19.09 9.69 2.73
N PRO A 546 -17.96 8.98 2.62
CA PRO A 546 -16.66 9.27 3.26
C PRO A 546 -15.93 10.46 2.61
N SER A 547 -15.13 11.21 3.38
CA SER A 547 -14.49 12.44 2.88
C SER A 547 -13.40 12.19 1.84
N PHE A 548 -13.21 13.19 0.97
CA PHE A 548 -12.25 13.20 -0.16
C PHE A 548 -10.84 12.76 0.21
N SER A 549 -10.36 13.09 1.42
CA SER A 549 -9.02 12.77 1.91
C SER A 549 -8.86 11.33 2.41
N LYS A 550 -9.96 10.57 2.56
CA LYS A 550 -9.93 9.21 3.12
C LYS A 550 -9.74 8.16 2.01
N PRO A 551 -9.01 7.05 2.30
CA PRO A 551 -8.73 6.00 1.32
C PRO A 551 -9.97 5.22 0.86
N LEU A 552 -11.10 5.33 1.58
CA LEU A 552 -12.33 4.58 1.33
C LEU A 552 -12.87 4.79 -0.10
N LEU A 553 -12.87 6.03 -0.58
CA LEU A 553 -13.38 6.41 -1.90
C LEU A 553 -12.70 5.67 -3.07
N ARG A 554 -11.44 5.24 -2.90
CA ARG A 554 -10.71 4.51 -3.97
C ARG A 554 -11.32 3.14 -4.28
N ARG A 555 -12.24 2.64 -3.46
CA ARG A 555 -12.98 1.38 -3.67
C ARG A 555 -14.36 1.58 -4.32
N GLU A 556 -14.76 2.83 -4.54
CA GLU A 556 -16.10 3.20 -4.99
C GLU A 556 -16.20 3.30 -6.52
N SER A 557 -17.42 3.28 -7.05
CA SER A 557 -17.71 3.30 -8.49
C SER A 557 -17.57 4.69 -9.14
N LEU A 558 -17.45 4.71 -10.48
CA LEU A 558 -17.40 5.95 -11.26
C LEU A 558 -18.62 6.86 -11.03
N GLU A 559 -19.80 6.29 -10.76
CA GLU A 559 -21.03 7.05 -10.48
C GLU A 559 -20.96 7.76 -9.12
N GLN A 560 -20.39 7.12 -8.09
CA GLN A 560 -20.14 7.78 -6.80
C GLN A 560 -19.09 8.90 -6.94
N TYR A 561 -18.12 8.75 -7.85
CA TYR A 561 -17.21 9.84 -8.22
C TYR A 561 -17.89 10.98 -8.99
N LYS A 562 -18.96 10.72 -9.78
CA LYS A 562 -19.82 11.78 -10.36
C LYS A 562 -20.60 12.52 -9.28
N GLU A 563 -21.27 11.81 -8.36
CA GLU A 563 -21.99 12.41 -7.23
C GLU A 563 -21.06 13.30 -6.39
N MET A 564 -19.90 12.76 -6.03
CA MET A 564 -18.83 13.47 -5.32
C MET A 564 -18.35 14.72 -6.08
N TYR A 565 -18.21 14.65 -7.41
CA TYR A 565 -17.84 15.80 -8.23
C TYR A 565 -18.93 16.87 -8.27
N VAL A 566 -20.22 16.50 -8.37
CA VAL A 566 -21.34 17.46 -8.36
C VAL A 566 -21.38 18.22 -7.03
N ILE A 567 -21.18 17.52 -5.92
CA ILE A 567 -21.07 18.14 -4.59
C ILE A 567 -19.81 19.01 -4.51
N ALA A 568 -18.64 18.53 -4.95
CA ALA A 568 -17.41 19.30 -4.98
C ALA A 568 -17.54 20.60 -5.78
N ARG A 569 -18.19 20.54 -6.95
CA ARG A 569 -18.46 21.68 -7.84
C ARG A 569 -19.37 22.73 -7.18
N ARG A 570 -20.39 22.30 -6.44
CA ARG A 570 -21.31 23.20 -5.71
C ARG A 570 -20.59 23.88 -4.55
N GLU A 571 -19.80 23.12 -3.80
CA GLU A 571 -19.16 23.56 -2.56
C GLU A 571 -17.75 24.18 -2.75
N PHE A 572 -17.23 24.24 -3.99
CA PHE A 572 -15.83 24.58 -4.30
C PHE A 572 -15.37 25.97 -3.79
N GLY A 573 -16.29 26.86 -3.44
CA GLY A 573 -15.97 28.10 -2.73
C GLY A 573 -15.16 27.86 -1.45
N LYS A 574 -15.44 26.77 -0.72
CA LYS A 574 -14.71 26.37 0.50
C LYS A 574 -13.24 26.05 0.22
N VAL A 575 -12.97 25.28 -0.84
CA VAL A 575 -11.59 24.94 -1.26
C VAL A 575 -10.79 26.19 -1.58
N VAL A 576 -11.38 27.11 -2.35
CA VAL A 576 -10.74 28.36 -2.76
C VAL A 576 -10.52 29.31 -1.58
N GLU A 577 -11.47 29.40 -0.65
CA GLU A 577 -11.34 30.24 0.54
C GLU A 577 -10.29 29.68 1.53
N CYS A 578 -10.28 28.36 1.75
CA CYS A 578 -9.26 27.71 2.57
C CYS A 578 -7.85 27.93 1.97
N LEU A 579 -7.68 27.77 0.65
CA LEU A 579 -6.41 28.08 -0.03
C LEU A 579 -6.02 29.56 0.11
N ARG A 580 -6.98 30.50 -0.02
CA ARG A 580 -6.73 31.94 0.18
C ARG A 580 -6.18 32.23 1.58
N GLN A 581 -6.82 31.68 2.61
CA GLN A 581 -6.41 31.84 4.01
C GLN A 581 -5.01 31.27 4.26
N HIS A 582 -4.71 30.06 3.76
CA HIS A 582 -3.39 29.44 3.88
C HIS A 582 -2.29 30.22 3.17
N PHE A 583 -2.54 30.73 1.95
CA PHE A 583 -1.56 31.56 1.25
C PHE A 583 -1.32 32.92 1.95
N GLN A 584 -2.37 33.56 2.47
CA GLN A 584 -2.24 34.79 3.26
C GLN A 584 -1.44 34.56 4.56
N ALA A 585 -1.74 33.48 5.30
CA ALA A 585 -1.02 33.12 6.51
C ALA A 585 0.47 32.84 6.24
N ALA A 586 0.79 32.12 5.16
CA ALA A 586 2.16 31.85 4.75
C ALA A 586 2.91 33.14 4.33
N GLY A 587 2.26 34.04 3.58
CA GLY A 587 2.81 35.33 3.21
C GLY A 587 3.16 36.19 4.43
N ASN A 588 2.24 36.29 5.39
CA ASN A 588 2.45 37.04 6.64
C ASN A 588 3.63 36.47 7.46
N GLN A 589 3.76 35.14 7.56
CA GLN A 589 4.89 34.51 8.25
C GLN A 589 6.24 34.76 7.55
N LEU A 590 6.25 34.85 6.22
CA LEU A 590 7.47 35.18 5.46
C LEU A 590 7.88 36.65 5.65
N ALA A 591 6.93 37.59 5.61
CA ALA A 591 7.18 39.00 5.89
C ALA A 591 7.76 39.21 7.30
N GLN A 592 7.10 38.66 8.33
CA GLN A 592 7.57 38.74 9.72
C GLN A 592 9.00 38.17 9.91
N ARG A 593 9.38 37.12 9.17
CA ARG A 593 10.76 36.58 9.23
C ARG A 593 11.77 37.51 8.58
N GLN A 594 11.41 38.20 7.49
CA GLN A 594 12.28 39.18 6.84
C GLN A 594 12.45 40.44 7.70
N GLU A 595 11.38 40.94 8.31
CA GLU A 595 11.41 42.09 9.24
C GLU A 595 12.27 41.79 10.48
N ASN A 596 12.08 40.65 11.13
CA ASN A 596 12.90 40.24 12.27
C ASN A 596 14.38 40.01 11.88
N GLY A 597 14.64 39.47 10.68
CA GLY A 597 16.00 39.34 10.14
C GLY A 597 16.69 40.69 9.87
N ALA A 598 15.93 41.68 9.38
CA ALA A 598 16.42 43.04 9.17
C ALA A 598 16.67 43.76 10.52
N ALA A 599 15.74 43.67 11.47
CA ALA A 599 15.88 44.25 12.80
C ALA A 599 17.08 43.65 13.57
N GLY A 600 17.35 42.35 13.40
CA GLY A 600 18.54 41.69 13.93
C GLY A 600 19.85 42.27 13.39
N ARG A 601 19.92 42.59 12.10
CA ARG A 601 21.09 43.26 11.49
C ARG A 601 21.25 44.70 11.99
N SER A 602 20.16 45.48 12.06
CA SER A 602 20.22 46.87 12.54
C SER A 602 20.66 46.99 14.01
N ARG A 603 20.33 46.02 14.87
CA ARG A 603 20.80 46.00 16.27
C ARG A 603 22.27 45.60 16.43
N GLY A 604 22.88 44.96 15.44
CA GLY A 604 24.32 44.62 15.44
C GLY A 604 25.26 45.81 15.20
N ALA A 605 24.76 46.91 14.62
CA ALA A 605 25.57 48.05 14.19
C ALA A 605 25.70 49.19 15.22
N GLN A 606 25.17 49.04 16.45
CA GLN A 606 24.97 50.17 17.37
C GLN A 606 25.39 49.95 18.83
N ARG A 607 26.38 49.08 19.08
CA ARG A 607 27.17 49.06 20.34
C ARG A 607 28.65 48.81 20.03
N GLY A 608 29.47 49.88 20.04
CA GLY A 608 30.89 49.79 19.70
C GLY A 608 31.64 51.13 19.66
N GLY A 609 31.40 52.03 20.62
CA GLY A 609 32.07 53.33 20.67
C GLY A 609 32.42 53.75 22.10
N GLY A 610 33.72 53.80 22.42
CA GLY A 610 34.22 54.28 23.71
C GLY A 610 35.40 53.46 24.26
N GLY A 611 36.63 53.93 24.02
CA GLY A 611 37.86 53.35 24.58
C GLY A 611 39.10 53.97 23.93
N ARG A 612 40.01 54.56 24.73
CA ARG A 612 41.24 55.21 24.26
C ARG A 612 42.48 54.54 24.88
N GLY A 613 43.57 54.50 24.10
CA GLY A 613 44.93 54.15 24.55
C GLY A 613 45.39 52.76 24.09
N GLY A 614 46.67 52.55 23.72
CA GLY A 614 47.70 53.55 23.47
C GLY A 614 49.15 53.02 23.54
N GLY A 615 49.91 53.20 22.46
CA GLY A 615 51.39 53.07 22.44
C GLY A 615 51.96 51.76 21.87
N GLY A 616 53.15 51.87 21.25
CA GLY A 616 54.04 50.73 20.95
C GLY A 616 54.03 50.19 19.51
N GLY A 617 55.13 50.41 18.78
CA GLY A 617 55.59 49.57 17.66
C GLY A 617 57.05 49.14 17.93
N PRO A 618 57.92 48.87 16.93
CA PRO A 618 57.68 48.83 15.48
C PRO A 618 58.35 47.64 14.72
N GLY A 619 58.20 47.60 13.38
CA GLY A 619 59.07 46.86 12.44
C GLY A 619 58.49 45.55 11.89
N GLY A 620 58.75 45.16 10.63
CA GLY A 620 59.42 45.90 9.54
C GLY A 620 59.66 45.02 8.29
N GLY A 621 59.78 45.63 7.10
CA GLY A 621 60.18 44.96 5.86
C GLY A 621 59.13 44.94 4.73
N GLY A 622 59.55 45.30 3.52
CA GLY A 622 58.87 45.08 2.23
C GLY A 622 59.91 44.60 1.20
N PRO A 623 59.87 44.98 -0.10
CA PRO A 623 58.80 45.70 -0.83
C PRO A 623 58.52 45.15 -2.27
N GLY A 624 57.57 45.78 -2.98
CA GLY A 624 57.45 45.76 -4.45
C GLY A 624 56.50 44.71 -5.06
N GLY A 625 55.85 44.98 -6.21
CA GLY A 625 55.79 46.22 -6.99
C GLY A 625 55.14 46.02 -8.37
N GLY A 626 54.96 47.11 -9.14
CA GLY A 626 54.55 47.07 -10.56
C GLY A 626 53.09 47.42 -10.85
N GLY A 627 52.87 48.33 -11.80
CA GLY A 627 51.55 48.76 -12.30
C GLY A 627 51.21 48.17 -13.69
N PRO A 628 50.11 48.62 -14.32
CA PRO A 628 49.54 48.01 -15.54
C PRO A 628 49.96 48.71 -16.84
N ASP A 629 49.82 48.01 -17.97
CA ASP A 629 49.15 48.54 -19.18
C ASP A 629 48.96 47.46 -20.27
N GLY A 630 48.08 47.72 -21.25
CA GLY A 630 47.94 46.91 -22.48
C GLY A 630 46.51 46.76 -23.00
N GLY A 631 46.22 47.30 -24.20
CA GLY A 631 44.87 47.27 -24.79
C GLY A 631 44.81 47.32 -26.32
N HIS A 632 43.61 47.57 -26.84
CA HIS A 632 43.19 47.68 -28.26
C HIS A 632 43.08 46.38 -29.08
N GLY A 633 42.06 46.31 -29.97
CA GLY A 633 41.84 45.14 -30.85
C GLY A 633 40.48 45.03 -31.60
N GLY A 634 39.82 46.14 -31.97
CA GLY A 634 38.69 46.12 -32.93
C GLY A 634 39.18 46.04 -34.39
N PRO A 635 38.33 45.72 -35.40
CA PRO A 635 37.25 46.63 -35.81
C PRO A 635 35.95 45.92 -36.29
N SER A 636 35.12 46.56 -37.14
CA SER A 636 33.68 46.28 -37.21
C SER A 636 33.00 46.41 -38.61
N SER A 637 31.78 45.83 -38.67
CA SER A 637 30.62 46.24 -39.51
C SER A 637 30.47 45.80 -40.98
N ARG A 638 29.26 45.30 -41.31
CA ARG A 638 28.31 45.76 -42.36
C ARG A 638 27.05 44.88 -42.29
N ARG A 639 25.88 45.44 -41.93
CA ARG A 639 24.81 46.00 -42.81
C ARG A 639 24.10 44.99 -43.72
N GLY A 640 22.84 44.71 -43.40
CA GLY A 640 21.79 44.16 -44.27
C GLY A 640 20.41 44.60 -43.76
N LYS A 641 19.44 44.91 -44.63
CA LYS A 641 18.16 45.55 -44.25
C LYS A 641 17.02 45.17 -45.22
N GLY A 642 15.79 45.02 -44.69
CA GLY A 642 14.55 44.76 -45.46
C GLY A 642 14.31 43.27 -45.79
N GLY A 643 13.08 42.81 -46.04
CA GLY A 643 11.78 43.51 -45.97
C GLY A 643 10.63 42.62 -46.54
N GLY A 644 9.38 42.92 -46.18
CA GLY A 644 8.16 42.36 -46.80
C GLY A 644 7.27 43.49 -47.40
N PRO A 645 5.95 43.29 -47.66
CA PRO A 645 5.13 42.07 -47.56
C PRO A 645 5.03 41.38 -48.95
N PRO A 646 3.94 41.37 -49.80
CA PRO A 646 2.55 41.89 -49.72
C PRO A 646 1.53 40.77 -49.35
N SER A 647 0.25 40.91 -49.75
CA SER A 647 -0.83 39.90 -49.61
C SER A 647 -1.98 40.12 -50.63
N SER A 648 -2.98 39.22 -50.64
CA SER A 648 -4.27 39.30 -51.39
C SER A 648 -4.21 39.02 -52.91
N ASN A 649 -5.29 38.66 -53.63
CA ASN A 649 -6.71 38.46 -53.26
C ASN A 649 -7.49 37.64 -54.33
N ARG A 650 -8.44 36.76 -53.93
CA ARG A 650 -9.50 36.10 -54.75
C ARG A 650 -8.98 35.26 -55.95
N GLY A 651 -9.60 34.19 -56.45
CA GLY A 651 -10.89 33.53 -56.19
C GLY A 651 -10.99 32.26 -57.09
N ASP A 652 -12.12 31.60 -57.30
CA ASP A 652 -13.43 31.69 -56.66
C ASP A 652 -14.24 30.37 -56.87
N ILE A 653 -15.14 30.09 -55.93
CA ILE A 653 -16.43 29.35 -56.00
C ILE A 653 -16.70 28.40 -57.19
N ILE A 654 -16.87 27.10 -56.89
CA ILE A 654 -17.84 26.21 -57.56
C ILE A 654 -18.57 25.38 -56.48
N GLN A 655 -19.90 25.28 -56.59
CA GLN A 655 -20.74 24.36 -55.80
C GLN A 655 -20.76 22.97 -56.45
N VAL A 656 -20.86 21.92 -55.65
CA VAL A 656 -21.42 20.63 -56.07
C VAL A 656 -22.34 20.17 -54.93
N ASP A 657 -23.56 19.81 -55.28
CA ASP A 657 -24.67 19.74 -54.33
C ASP A 657 -24.77 18.41 -53.57
N SER A 658 -25.53 18.45 -52.49
CA SER A 658 -26.07 17.27 -51.82
C SER A 658 -27.32 16.77 -52.55
N GLU A 659 -27.48 15.46 -52.69
CA GLU A 659 -28.60 14.67 -52.14
C GLU A 659 -28.49 13.18 -52.51
N ASP A 660 -29.27 12.37 -51.80
CA ASP A 660 -29.59 10.94 -51.98
C ASP A 660 -28.46 9.88 -52.06
N ASP A 661 -28.72 8.62 -51.72
CA ASP A 661 -29.42 8.02 -50.57
C ASP A 661 -29.07 6.52 -50.57
N THR A 662 -29.14 5.83 -49.43
CA THR A 662 -29.68 4.45 -49.23
C THR A 662 -29.24 3.84 -47.90
N ASP A 663 -30.20 3.77 -46.97
CA ASP A 663 -30.14 2.86 -45.81
C ASP A 663 -30.03 1.38 -46.26
N PHE A 664 -29.27 0.58 -45.50
CA PHE A 664 -29.20 -0.87 -45.67
C PHE A 664 -29.24 -1.63 -44.33
N CYS A 665 -30.32 -1.44 -43.57
CA CYS A 665 -30.70 -2.23 -42.41
C CYS A 665 -30.73 -3.76 -42.67
N LEU A 666 -29.65 -4.46 -42.37
CA LEU A 666 -29.58 -5.93 -42.41
C LEU A 666 -30.32 -6.57 -41.21
N LYS A 667 -31.59 -6.92 -41.42
CA LYS A 667 -32.38 -7.73 -40.47
C LYS A 667 -31.82 -9.16 -40.36
N PRO A 668 -31.74 -9.76 -39.15
CA PRO A 668 -31.38 -11.17 -39.00
C PRO A 668 -32.50 -12.09 -39.53
N PRO A 669 -32.17 -13.24 -40.14
CA PRO A 669 -33.16 -14.14 -40.70
C PRO A 669 -33.95 -14.89 -39.61
N SER A 670 -35.25 -15.10 -39.87
CA SER A 670 -36.11 -15.93 -39.03
C SER A 670 -35.67 -17.40 -39.09
N ARG A 671 -35.65 -18.07 -37.92
CA ARG A 671 -35.45 -19.53 -37.83
C ARG A 671 -36.73 -20.23 -37.41
N THR A 672 -37.03 -21.33 -38.08
CA THR A 672 -38.28 -22.06 -37.98
C THR A 672 -38.35 -22.98 -36.76
N SER A 673 -39.57 -23.24 -36.30
CA SER A 673 -39.86 -24.14 -35.20
C SER A 673 -39.67 -25.61 -35.59
N ARG A 674 -38.86 -26.35 -34.82
CA ARG A 674 -38.87 -27.82 -34.78
C ARG A 674 -38.71 -28.32 -33.35
N LYS A 675 -39.65 -29.17 -32.91
CA LYS A 675 -39.56 -29.91 -31.64
C LYS A 675 -38.66 -31.14 -31.80
N PRO A 676 -37.88 -31.54 -30.79
CA PRO A 676 -37.39 -32.92 -30.66
C PRO A 676 -38.51 -33.85 -30.12
N PRO A 677 -38.42 -35.18 -30.35
CA PRO A 677 -39.43 -36.15 -29.91
C PRO A 677 -39.22 -36.69 -28.48
N SER A 678 -40.27 -37.32 -27.95
CA SER A 678 -40.31 -38.15 -26.73
C SER A 678 -40.36 -39.67 -27.13
N ALA A 679 -40.44 -40.70 -26.27
CA ALA A 679 -40.63 -40.85 -24.82
C ALA A 679 -40.21 -42.27 -24.33
N ALA A 680 -39.92 -42.44 -23.02
CA ALA A 680 -40.18 -43.62 -22.17
C ALA A 680 -39.76 -43.27 -20.71
N SER A 681 -40.58 -43.25 -19.64
CA SER A 681 -41.55 -44.20 -19.03
C SER A 681 -40.91 -45.40 -18.30
N PRO A 682 -41.41 -45.87 -17.12
CA PRO A 682 -42.69 -45.54 -16.45
C PRO A 682 -42.68 -45.24 -14.90
N ARG A 683 -43.84 -44.73 -14.45
CA ARG A 683 -44.48 -44.63 -13.10
C ARG A 683 -43.95 -45.58 -11.97
N ARG A 684 -43.86 -45.19 -10.68
CA ARG A 684 -44.90 -45.00 -9.60
C ARG A 684 -44.15 -44.80 -8.24
N PRO A 685 -44.79 -44.54 -7.05
CA PRO A 685 -46.12 -44.01 -6.71
C PRO A 685 -46.00 -42.70 -5.86
N CYS A 686 -46.90 -42.44 -4.91
CA CYS A 686 -46.93 -41.23 -4.04
C CYS A 686 -47.03 -41.58 -2.53
N GLN A 687 -46.74 -40.59 -1.68
CA GLN A 687 -46.92 -40.52 -0.21
C GLN A 687 -46.03 -41.39 0.71
N THR A 688 -45.22 -40.73 1.53
CA THR A 688 -45.45 -40.58 2.99
C THR A 688 -44.87 -39.24 3.46
N LEU A 689 -45.56 -38.53 4.36
CA LEU A 689 -45.01 -37.34 5.04
C LEU A 689 -44.29 -37.77 6.34
N PRO A 690 -43.09 -37.24 6.66
CA PRO A 690 -42.51 -37.38 7.99
C PRO A 690 -43.35 -36.64 9.05
N ALA A 691 -43.35 -37.15 10.28
CA ALA A 691 -44.08 -36.55 11.39
C ALA A 691 -43.49 -35.19 11.83
N ALA A 692 -44.34 -34.30 12.35
CA ALA A 692 -43.91 -33.01 12.87
C ALA A 692 -42.92 -33.17 14.03
N GLY A 693 -41.69 -32.66 13.86
CA GLY A 693 -40.65 -32.65 14.89
C GLY A 693 -39.26 -33.11 14.43
N SER A 694 -39.13 -33.84 13.31
CA SER A 694 -37.83 -34.29 12.81
C SER A 694 -37.05 -33.17 12.10
N LYS A 695 -35.88 -32.80 12.63
CA LYS A 695 -34.98 -31.83 11.99
C LYS A 695 -34.20 -32.49 10.85
N GLN A 696 -33.90 -31.74 9.78
CA GLN A 696 -33.26 -32.26 8.55
C GLN A 696 -31.86 -31.68 8.36
N CYS A 697 -30.93 -32.45 7.79
CA CYS A 697 -29.56 -32.03 7.51
C CYS A 697 -29.42 -31.36 6.13
N TYR A 698 -28.33 -30.62 5.92
CA TYR A 698 -27.91 -30.04 4.62
C TYR A 698 -27.57 -31.07 3.52
N CYS A 699 -27.87 -32.35 3.73
CA CYS A 699 -27.75 -33.44 2.75
C CYS A 699 -29.05 -34.26 2.67
N ASP A 700 -30.19 -33.61 3.00
CA ASP A 700 -31.57 -34.08 3.00
C ASP A 700 -31.90 -35.29 3.89
N LYS A 701 -30.89 -35.92 4.51
CA LYS A 701 -31.05 -36.95 5.53
C LYS A 701 -31.61 -36.37 6.84
N PRO A 702 -32.36 -37.14 7.65
CA PRO A 702 -32.79 -36.71 8.97
C PRO A 702 -31.61 -36.51 9.92
N ALA A 703 -31.71 -35.51 10.79
CA ALA A 703 -30.73 -35.24 11.83
C ALA A 703 -30.95 -36.14 13.05
N THR A 704 -29.86 -36.55 13.69
CA THR A 704 -29.86 -37.34 14.93
C THR A 704 -29.44 -36.48 16.11
N GLN A 705 -30.10 -36.59 17.26
CA GLN A 705 -29.57 -36.01 18.50
C GLN A 705 -28.37 -36.83 19.00
N LYS A 706 -27.36 -36.15 19.53
CA LYS A 706 -26.12 -36.72 20.08
C LYS A 706 -25.72 -35.94 21.32
N GLU A 707 -25.00 -36.59 22.24
CA GLU A 707 -24.48 -35.98 23.47
C GLU A 707 -23.00 -35.64 23.33
N VAL A 708 -22.53 -34.58 24.01
CA VAL A 708 -21.10 -34.27 24.12
C VAL A 708 -20.46 -35.10 25.23
N THR A 709 -19.63 -36.06 24.86
CA THR A 709 -18.95 -36.99 25.78
C THR A 709 -17.55 -36.54 26.21
N GLY A 710 -16.94 -35.56 25.52
CA GLY A 710 -15.59 -35.07 25.80
C GLY A 710 -15.49 -34.16 27.03
N ASN A 711 -14.32 -34.14 27.69
CA ASN A 711 -14.04 -33.29 28.86
C ASN A 711 -14.02 -31.79 28.48
N SER A 712 -15.16 -31.14 28.65
CA SER A 712 -15.39 -29.72 28.37
C SER A 712 -16.58 -29.20 29.18
N ASN A 713 -16.73 -27.88 29.30
CA ASN A 713 -17.84 -27.23 30.02
C ASN A 713 -19.22 -27.39 29.33
N SER A 714 -19.31 -28.24 28.31
CA SER A 714 -20.55 -28.64 27.63
C SER A 714 -20.78 -30.15 27.59
N ARG A 715 -20.01 -30.93 28.37
CA ARG A 715 -20.27 -32.36 28.57
C ARG A 715 -21.70 -32.60 29.05
N GLY A 716 -22.38 -33.61 28.50
CA GLY A 716 -23.79 -33.92 28.80
C GLY A 716 -24.84 -33.08 28.05
N LYS A 717 -24.45 -32.08 27.25
CA LYS A 717 -25.40 -31.30 26.43
C LYS A 717 -25.72 -32.02 25.11
N LEU A 718 -26.99 -31.97 24.72
CA LEU A 718 -27.50 -32.56 23.47
C LEU A 718 -27.41 -31.59 22.29
N TYR A 719 -27.03 -32.10 21.12
CA TYR A 719 -26.99 -31.38 19.85
C TYR A 719 -27.53 -32.22 18.69
N TRP A 720 -28.12 -31.58 17.69
CA TRP A 720 -28.46 -32.18 16.40
C TRP A 720 -27.20 -32.31 15.53
N GLY A 721 -26.95 -33.50 15.01
CA GLY A 721 -25.85 -33.75 14.08
C GLY A 721 -26.17 -34.83 13.05
N CYS A 722 -25.47 -34.81 11.92
CA CYS A 722 -25.66 -35.77 10.84
C CYS A 722 -24.93 -37.11 11.09
N SER A 723 -25.34 -38.17 10.40
CA SER A 723 -24.62 -39.45 10.29
C SER A 723 -23.60 -39.47 9.14
N SER A 724 -23.66 -38.52 8.22
CA SER A 724 -22.73 -38.39 7.09
C SER A 724 -21.50 -37.57 7.48
N SER A 725 -20.29 -38.14 7.37
CA SER A 725 -19.01 -37.46 7.66
C SER A 725 -18.76 -36.22 6.80
N SER A 726 -19.44 -36.11 5.65
CA SER A 726 -19.42 -34.97 4.74
C SER A 726 -20.39 -33.83 5.10
N CYS A 727 -21.27 -33.98 6.10
CA CYS A 727 -22.32 -33.00 6.40
C CYS A 727 -22.14 -32.36 7.79
N GLN A 728 -21.71 -31.11 7.81
CA GLN A 728 -21.35 -30.36 9.02
C GLN A 728 -22.57 -29.73 9.73
N LEU A 729 -23.69 -30.45 9.86
CA LEU A 729 -24.77 -29.99 10.74
C LEU A 729 -24.33 -30.17 12.21
N PHE A 730 -24.30 -29.07 12.96
CA PHE A 730 -24.14 -29.03 14.41
C PHE A 730 -25.01 -27.90 14.98
N GLU A 731 -25.95 -28.21 15.87
CA GLU A 731 -26.81 -27.20 16.50
C GLU A 731 -27.33 -27.72 17.85
N TRP A 732 -27.29 -26.91 18.91
CA TRP A 732 -27.73 -27.34 20.24
C TRP A 732 -29.24 -27.62 20.31
N VAL A 733 -29.64 -28.55 21.18
CA VAL A 733 -31.05 -28.77 21.52
C VAL A 733 -31.43 -27.78 22.62
N ASN A 734 -32.31 -26.83 22.32
CA ASN A 734 -32.89 -25.94 23.32
C ASN A 734 -33.88 -26.71 24.21
N PRO A 735 -33.89 -26.51 25.54
CA PRO A 735 -34.93 -27.08 26.41
C PRO A 735 -36.29 -26.41 26.14
N PRO A 736 -37.41 -27.12 26.28
CA PRO A 736 -38.74 -26.53 26.15
C PRO A 736 -39.06 -25.57 27.31
N SER A 737 -39.70 -24.45 26.99
CA SER A 737 -40.17 -23.46 27.97
C SER A 737 -41.45 -23.92 28.68
N SER A 738 -41.54 -23.66 29.99
CA SER A 738 -42.70 -24.00 30.83
C SER A 738 -43.37 -22.74 31.40
N ASP A 739 -44.63 -22.50 31.06
CA ASP A 739 -45.47 -21.47 31.68
C ASP A 739 -46.01 -21.94 33.04
N ASN A 740 -45.99 -21.08 34.08
CA ASN A 740 -47.20 -20.67 34.82
C ASN A 740 -46.97 -19.71 36.02
N SER A 741 -48.03 -18.93 36.29
CA SER A 741 -48.49 -18.38 37.58
C SER A 741 -47.55 -17.68 38.59
N SER A 742 -47.88 -16.40 38.84
CA SER A 742 -47.61 -15.58 40.05
C SER A 742 -48.28 -16.16 41.34
N PRO A 743 -48.17 -15.58 42.58
CA PRO A 743 -47.71 -14.22 42.93
C PRO A 743 -46.95 -14.01 44.28
N SER A 744 -46.79 -12.73 44.64
CA SER A 744 -46.51 -12.13 45.97
C SER A 744 -45.04 -11.91 46.39
N GLY A 745 -44.82 -10.83 47.14
CA GLY A 745 -43.50 -10.31 47.55
C GLY A 745 -43.34 -8.82 47.21
N ALA A 746 -43.70 -7.93 48.13
CA ALA A 746 -43.75 -6.48 47.89
C ALA A 746 -42.73 -5.69 48.74
N ARG A 747 -42.46 -4.44 48.31
CA ARG A 747 -41.42 -3.49 48.78
C ARG A 747 -40.03 -3.84 48.24
N THR A 748 -39.22 -2.90 47.78
CA THR A 748 -39.29 -1.43 47.94
C THR A 748 -39.27 -0.71 46.59
N ALA A 749 -40.30 0.09 46.30
CA ALA A 749 -40.38 0.91 45.09
C ALA A 749 -40.59 2.39 45.44
N ALA A 750 -39.53 3.19 45.27
CA ALA A 750 -39.52 4.65 45.29
C ALA A 750 -38.30 5.13 44.49
N ILE A 751 -38.27 6.41 44.07
CA ILE A 751 -37.22 7.07 43.26
C ILE A 751 -37.27 6.78 41.74
N ALA A 752 -37.52 5.55 41.28
CA ALA A 752 -37.45 5.20 39.84
C ALA A 752 -38.68 5.61 38.97
N GLN A 753 -39.46 6.63 39.35
CA GLN A 753 -40.79 6.90 38.76
C GLN A 753 -40.96 8.34 38.23
N ALA A 754 -39.90 8.93 37.65
CA ALA A 754 -39.90 10.31 37.14
C ALA A 754 -39.49 10.49 35.66
N LEU A 755 -39.11 9.42 34.95
CA LEU A 755 -38.56 9.51 33.57
C LEU A 755 -39.14 8.51 32.55
N SER A 756 -40.17 7.73 32.91
CA SER A 756 -40.79 6.73 32.01
C SER A 756 -42.02 7.30 31.31
N ALA A 757 -41.83 8.26 30.40
CA ALA A 757 -42.92 8.95 29.71
C ALA A 757 -42.60 9.41 28.27
N GLN A 758 -41.71 8.71 27.53
CA GLN A 758 -41.51 8.92 26.08
C GLN A 758 -40.58 7.88 25.40
N THR A 759 -41.00 6.61 25.26
CA THR A 759 -40.40 5.63 24.30
C THR A 759 -41.27 4.39 24.10
N SER A 760 -42.38 4.51 23.38
CA SER A 760 -42.89 3.41 22.54
C SER A 760 -42.52 3.67 21.08
N ASP A 761 -42.60 2.63 20.24
CA ASP A 761 -42.56 2.72 18.77
C ASP A 761 -41.25 3.29 18.17
N ARG A 762 -40.15 2.58 18.42
CA ARG A 762 -38.95 2.61 17.54
C ARG A 762 -38.73 1.22 16.95
N GLU A 763 -38.77 1.10 15.64
CA GLU A 763 -38.38 -0.13 14.93
C GLU A 763 -36.87 -0.41 15.12
N PRO A 764 -36.44 -1.69 15.16
CA PRO A 764 -35.02 -2.03 15.25
C PRO A 764 -34.27 -1.58 13.99
N PRO A 765 -33.08 -0.96 14.12
CA PRO A 765 -32.30 -0.53 12.96
C PRO A 765 -31.88 -1.72 12.10
N GLN A 766 -31.80 -1.52 10.78
CA GLN A 766 -31.21 -2.51 9.87
C GLN A 766 -29.68 -2.46 9.94
N CYS A 767 -29.02 -3.62 9.85
CA CYS A 767 -27.59 -3.69 9.59
C CYS A 767 -27.26 -3.17 8.18
N ASP A 768 -25.97 -2.93 7.92
CA ASP A 768 -25.42 -2.71 6.57
C ASP A 768 -25.74 -3.86 5.59
N CYS A 769 -26.10 -5.03 6.14
CA CYS A 769 -26.48 -6.26 5.45
C CYS A 769 -27.99 -6.41 5.15
N GLY A 770 -28.84 -5.42 5.49
CA GLY A 770 -30.29 -5.43 5.22
C GLY A 770 -31.16 -6.33 6.13
N ILE A 771 -30.55 -7.01 7.11
CA ILE A 771 -31.21 -7.80 8.16
C ILE A 771 -31.51 -6.87 9.37
N PRO A 772 -32.64 -7.02 10.10
CA PRO A 772 -32.85 -6.30 11.36
C PRO A 772 -31.76 -6.61 12.39
N ALA A 773 -31.29 -5.59 13.11
CA ALA A 773 -30.32 -5.76 14.19
C ALA A 773 -30.98 -6.32 15.46
N GLY A 774 -30.25 -7.18 16.17
CA GLY A 774 -30.64 -7.70 17.48
C GLY A 774 -30.06 -6.84 18.61
N GLN A 775 -30.90 -6.51 19.60
CA GLN A 775 -30.48 -5.80 20.81
C GLN A 775 -29.80 -6.79 21.78
N ARG A 776 -28.63 -6.43 22.29
CA ARG A 776 -27.85 -7.19 23.28
C ARG A 776 -27.35 -6.23 24.39
N THR A 777 -26.92 -6.77 25.53
CA THR A 777 -26.36 -6.01 26.66
C THR A 777 -24.90 -6.37 26.86
N VAL A 778 -24.04 -5.40 27.19
CA VAL A 778 -22.62 -5.66 27.50
C VAL A 778 -22.52 -6.41 28.83
N THR A 779 -22.12 -7.68 28.76
CA THR A 779 -21.89 -8.56 29.93
C THR A 779 -20.43 -8.64 30.38
N LYS A 780 -19.50 -8.08 29.60
CA LYS A 780 -18.07 -8.03 29.93
C LYS A 780 -17.81 -7.02 31.04
N GLU A 781 -16.91 -7.34 31.97
CA GLU A 781 -16.35 -6.38 32.93
C GLU A 781 -15.56 -5.29 32.18
N ASN A 782 -16.18 -4.12 32.01
CA ASN A 782 -15.58 -2.86 31.60
C ASN A 782 -16.55 -1.68 31.90
N GLU A 783 -16.14 -0.46 31.61
CA GLU A 783 -16.91 0.79 31.76
C GLU A 783 -18.30 0.79 31.09
N ASN A 784 -18.52 -0.12 30.12
CA ASN A 784 -19.74 -0.20 29.34
C ASN A 784 -20.68 -1.33 29.81
N LYS A 785 -20.31 -2.08 30.86
CA LYS A 785 -21.11 -3.16 31.45
C LYS A 785 -22.53 -2.68 31.76
N GLY A 786 -23.53 -3.41 31.24
CA GLY A 786 -24.94 -3.04 31.36
C GLY A 786 -25.49 -2.08 30.30
N ARG A 787 -24.64 -1.40 29.49
CA ARG A 787 -25.12 -0.66 28.31
C ARG A 787 -25.70 -1.62 27.27
N GLN A 788 -26.72 -1.15 26.55
CA GLN A 788 -27.39 -1.91 25.50
C GLN A 788 -26.90 -1.46 24.12
N PHE A 789 -26.76 -2.42 23.21
CA PHE A 789 -26.28 -2.19 21.84
C PHE A 789 -27.04 -3.03 20.83
N TRP A 790 -27.17 -2.50 19.62
CA TRP A 790 -27.61 -3.21 18.44
C TRP A 790 -26.41 -3.91 17.80
N THR A 791 -26.59 -5.16 17.37
CA THR A 791 -25.61 -5.91 16.57
C THR A 791 -26.29 -6.72 15.48
N CYS A 792 -25.53 -7.19 14.49
CA CYS A 792 -26.08 -8.07 13.46
C CYS A 792 -26.76 -9.33 14.03
N GLY A 793 -27.81 -9.82 13.36
CA GLY A 793 -28.36 -11.16 13.60
C GLY A 793 -27.51 -12.29 13.00
N ASP A 794 -26.59 -11.96 12.10
CA ASP A 794 -25.67 -12.89 11.43
C ASP A 794 -24.24 -12.31 11.46
N ASP A 795 -23.54 -12.58 12.56
CA ASP A 795 -22.16 -12.13 12.85
C ASP A 795 -21.12 -12.61 11.80
N ARG A 796 -21.54 -13.31 10.73
CA ARG A 796 -20.70 -13.71 9.58
C ARG A 796 -20.88 -12.85 8.33
N LYS A 797 -21.89 -11.97 8.28
CA LYS A 797 -22.21 -11.14 7.11
C LYS A 797 -21.86 -9.66 7.25
N CYS A 798 -21.94 -9.10 8.45
CA CYS A 798 -21.40 -7.77 8.74
C CYS A 798 -21.10 -7.59 10.23
N ASN A 799 -20.23 -6.64 10.54
CA ASN A 799 -19.83 -6.31 11.91
C ASN A 799 -20.62 -5.09 12.44
N PHE A 800 -21.89 -4.94 12.05
CA PHE A 800 -22.73 -3.82 12.49
C PHE A 800 -22.83 -3.79 14.02
N PHE A 801 -22.47 -2.65 14.61
CA PHE A 801 -22.54 -2.39 16.05
C PHE A 801 -22.87 -0.91 16.28
N ARG A 802 -23.82 -0.62 17.17
CA ARG A 802 -24.17 0.75 17.61
C ARG A 802 -24.82 0.68 19.00
N PHE A 803 -24.52 1.58 19.92
CA PHE A 803 -25.22 1.59 21.21
C PHE A 803 -26.66 2.14 21.05
N VAL A 804 -27.57 1.74 21.96
CA VAL A 804 -28.98 2.15 21.92
C VAL A 804 -29.18 3.65 22.23
N ASP A 805 -28.21 4.25 22.92
CA ASP A 805 -28.16 5.66 23.34
C ASP A 805 -27.36 6.58 22.38
N ASP A 806 -26.74 6.05 21.31
CA ASP A 806 -26.09 6.86 20.28
C ASP A 806 -27.13 7.72 19.51
N PRO A 807 -26.95 9.04 19.33
CA PRO A 807 -27.96 9.91 18.69
C PRO A 807 -28.15 9.64 17.19
N ASP A 808 -29.39 9.79 16.70
CA ASP A 808 -29.79 9.42 15.34
C ASP A 808 -29.37 10.43 14.25
N LEU A 809 -28.26 10.13 13.57
CA LEU A 809 -27.96 10.70 12.25
C LEU A 809 -28.97 10.17 11.21
N LYS A 810 -29.87 11.05 10.74
CA LYS A 810 -30.89 10.72 9.74
C LYS A 810 -30.26 10.49 8.35
N VAL A 811 -30.07 9.22 7.99
CA VAL A 811 -29.77 8.81 6.60
C VAL A 811 -31.05 8.86 5.76
N PRO A 812 -31.11 9.59 4.62
CA PRO A 812 -32.27 9.56 3.74
C PRO A 812 -32.38 8.21 3.01
N ALA A 813 -33.59 7.69 2.86
CA ALA A 813 -33.84 6.35 2.34
C ALA A 813 -33.36 6.16 0.89
N LYS A 814 -32.55 5.13 0.65
CA LYS A 814 -32.13 4.71 -0.70
C LYS A 814 -33.34 4.22 -1.50
N ARG A 815 -33.65 4.88 -2.63
CA ARG A 815 -34.59 4.34 -3.62
C ARG A 815 -33.95 3.15 -4.34
N THR A 816 -34.61 2.00 -4.30
CA THR A 816 -34.18 0.81 -5.04
C THR A 816 -34.38 1.00 -6.54
N PHE A 817 -33.30 0.97 -7.32
CA PHE A 817 -33.34 0.79 -8.76
C PHE A 817 -32.59 -0.48 -9.16
N SER A 818 -33.12 -1.17 -10.17
CA SER A 818 -32.62 -2.46 -10.66
C SER A 818 -31.49 -2.28 -11.68
N THR A 819 -30.62 -3.28 -11.75
CA THR A 819 -29.78 -3.63 -12.92
C THR A 819 -28.86 -2.55 -13.51
N VAL A 820 -27.62 -2.50 -13.02
CA VAL A 820 -26.45 -2.88 -13.83
C VAL A 820 -25.52 -3.74 -12.95
N SER A 821 -25.06 -4.89 -13.44
CA SER A 821 -24.03 -5.71 -12.78
C SER A 821 -23.00 -6.15 -13.81
N PHE A 822 -21.75 -5.69 -13.66
CA PHE A 822 -20.56 -6.31 -14.27
C PHE A 822 -19.22 -5.78 -13.72
N VAL A 823 -19.15 -4.48 -13.36
CA VAL A 823 -17.86 -3.82 -13.04
C VAL A 823 -17.33 -4.13 -11.62
N GLN A 824 -18.23 -4.30 -10.64
CA GLN A 824 -17.87 -4.25 -9.21
C GLN A 824 -17.01 -5.42 -8.72
N THR A 825 -17.01 -6.55 -9.43
CA THR A 825 -16.21 -7.74 -9.06
C THR A 825 -14.72 -7.60 -9.41
N ILE A 826 -14.37 -6.78 -10.41
CA ILE A 826 -13.02 -6.76 -10.99
C ILE A 826 -12.05 -5.86 -10.20
N LEU A 827 -12.56 -4.81 -9.53
CA LEU A 827 -11.72 -3.76 -8.92
C LEU A 827 -11.46 -3.92 -7.41
N VAL A 828 -12.09 -4.89 -6.74
CA VAL A 828 -12.00 -5.07 -5.27
C VAL A 828 -11.77 -6.54 -4.88
N GLY A 829 -11.54 -7.45 -5.83
CA GLY A 829 -11.59 -8.90 -5.55
C GLY A 829 -10.91 -9.83 -6.55
N CYS A 830 -9.65 -9.56 -6.91
CA CYS A 830 -8.76 -10.54 -7.56
C CYS A 830 -7.30 -10.26 -7.20
#